data_AF-A0A8T0FM28-F1
#
_entry.id   AF-A0A8T0FM28-F1
#
_cell.length_a   1.000
_cell.length_b   1.000
_cell.length_c   1.000
_cell.angle_alpha   90.00
_cell.angle_beta   90.00
_cell.angle_gamma   90.00
#
_symmetry.space_group_name_H-M   'P 1'
#
loop_
_entity.id
_entity.type
_entity.pdbx_description
1 polymer ?
#
loop_
_entity_poly.entity_id
_entity_poly.type
_entity_poly.pdbx_seq_one_letter_code
_entity_poly.pdbx_strand_id
1 'polypeptide(L)'
;MLPNQMRAKLVGFFCGEFLAEENPELFWKYIDDCSKLEPGFFRNRSEKLQYDAIIDITSNYLSSQKVALLKFSLSLRAYSPTIEMFHQYGIIWIGLLFAVNPDTSFDGFHDAGVAFLNAFNFISQDKSPYDGLSFITDVYANTEERDVSPESVVAHFKSMYTSEDLELVFGPESDYDTGRKTAWEFINKTGLGKPPQVLLNGVMLKQKQLTADMFEEAILTEIMRQTPFLQKSVYKGELTDSHNVLDYIMDQKNVMPRLNQRVLSSDSSYLDFLSDNAEMKSIVTNLKYFAKRDDEEFRSLTIWVATDVETYEGRALLASAFAHLKSSAHSRLGIIHNPISNKGTGIFRKAIQVALDTLDRHTSKLFITKILKPANAKQIINNEKSLVDFAVSNMDTDVFMKKLNDFDDKSLKHHKVFSKKILKISPGQRAVVINGRVVGPFDENEEFTQEDFHLLEVYSKSLYADKLVSELKSGLEPSEMDSEKVMKVASVLLSQPQLKVRNEIKFYSDKHSAIKIPAADIEEPAHEIVAILDPVSKGAGKLASILGVLQRVINAHFTIFFNCVDKHSAMPLKSFSRFVLSEEPIFGSNGNFGIAPFAKFSSLPTSPLFTLGMVTPENWLVEVVKSPYDLDNIHLEQVESNVHADFELEHLLIEGHCYEQSSGNPPRGLQFILGTNKKPDLVDTIVMANLGYFQLKANPGAWHLNLREGRSSEIYEITGSENTDTPPGSPDVVVLISNFRSQIIKVKVSKKPGKQFEELLYDENDSNGGIWNSITSMPIIGGIVEEWRSIWRELKSTFSGNKNEKEGGDDKINIFSLASGHLYERLLRIMMLSVLKNTKTPVKFWFLKNFLSPTFKDFLPYMAQKYGFEYELVQYKWPRWLNQQSEKQRIIWGYKILFLDVLFPLDVKKIIFVDADQVVRTDMKELVDLDLMGAPYGYTPFCDSRRDMDGYRFWRSGYWASHLGSRKYHISALYVVDLKKFRRIAAGDRLRGQYQGLSQDPNSLSNLDQDLPNNMIHQVSIFSLPQEWLWCETWCSDDSKKYAKTIDLCNNPKTKESKLASAMRIIPEWKDYDAEIKQLIKEYENNKTIEQAEKQNKDTDAHDEL
;
A
#
# COMPACT_ATOMS: atom_id res chain seq x y z
N MET A 1 40.24 8.00 -18.75
CA MET A 1 40.59 9.39 -18.37
C MET A 1 39.54 10.38 -18.89
N LEU A 2 38.35 10.41 -18.28
CA LEU A 2 37.35 11.47 -18.45
C LEU A 2 36.42 11.47 -17.23
N PRO A 3 36.74 12.25 -16.17
CA PRO A 3 35.68 12.73 -15.26
C PRO A 3 35.79 14.21 -14.85
N ASN A 4 36.93 14.87 -15.09
CA ASN A 4 37.23 16.15 -14.41
C ASN A 4 36.60 17.39 -15.08
N GLN A 5 36.17 17.30 -16.35
CA GLN A 5 35.61 18.45 -17.08
C GLN A 5 34.10 18.70 -16.86
N MET A 6 33.36 17.72 -16.31
CA MET A 6 31.91 17.88 -16.10
C MET A 6 31.57 18.66 -14.82
N ARG A 7 32.35 18.50 -13.74
CA ARG A 7 32.01 19.04 -12.40
C ARG A 7 31.92 20.57 -12.36
N ALA A 8 32.82 21.29 -13.02
CA ALA A 8 32.77 22.75 -13.05
C ALA A 8 31.65 23.29 -13.95
N LYS A 9 31.35 22.60 -15.07
CA LYS A 9 30.19 22.95 -15.90
C LYS A 9 28.89 22.83 -15.10
N LEU A 10 28.77 21.80 -14.25
CA LEU A 10 27.64 21.56 -13.36
C LEU A 10 27.46 22.65 -12.28
N VAL A 11 28.54 23.11 -11.64
CA VAL A 11 28.46 24.27 -10.70
C VAL A 11 27.96 25.51 -11.43
N GLY A 12 28.38 25.70 -12.70
CA GLY A 12 27.89 26.78 -13.54
C GLY A 12 26.39 26.68 -13.85
N PHE A 13 25.91 25.51 -14.24
CA PHE A 13 24.47 25.28 -14.46
C PHE A 13 23.65 25.48 -13.18
N PHE A 14 24.12 24.99 -12.03
CA PHE A 14 23.46 25.17 -10.74
C PHE A 14 23.36 26.64 -10.34
N CYS A 15 24.43 27.41 -10.54
CA CYS A 15 24.42 28.86 -10.31
C CYS A 15 23.47 29.58 -11.27
N GLY A 16 23.39 29.13 -12.53
CA GLY A 16 22.41 29.62 -13.50
C GLY A 16 20.96 29.39 -13.05
N GLU A 17 20.61 28.16 -12.64
CA GLU A 17 19.27 27.84 -12.13
C GLU A 17 18.91 28.65 -10.88
N PHE A 18 19.83 28.76 -9.93
CA PHE A 18 19.63 29.58 -8.73
C PHE A 18 19.37 31.06 -9.06
N LEU A 19 20.05 31.60 -10.08
CA LEU A 19 19.81 32.95 -10.57
C LEU A 19 18.48 33.08 -11.33
N ALA A 20 18.06 32.05 -12.06
CA ALA A 20 16.81 32.03 -12.82
C ALA A 20 15.57 32.04 -11.90
N GLU A 21 15.62 31.33 -10.77
CA GLU A 21 14.57 31.35 -9.75
C GLU A 21 14.44 32.73 -9.08
N GLU A 22 15.55 33.45 -8.92
CA GLU A 22 15.56 34.81 -8.38
C GLU A 22 15.02 35.83 -9.39
N ASN A 23 15.47 35.76 -10.64
CA ASN A 23 14.93 36.51 -11.77
C ASN A 23 15.36 35.86 -13.10
N PRO A 24 14.42 35.48 -13.99
CA PRO A 24 14.74 34.84 -15.28
C PRO A 24 15.71 35.62 -16.17
N GLU A 25 15.77 36.95 -16.06
CA GLU A 25 16.72 37.77 -16.84
C GLU A 25 18.17 37.66 -16.35
N LEU A 26 18.39 37.27 -15.10
CA LEU A 26 19.74 37.11 -14.53
C LEU A 26 20.43 35.87 -15.09
N PHE A 27 19.67 34.85 -15.47
CA PHE A 27 20.20 33.65 -16.12
C PHE A 27 20.95 33.98 -17.42
N TRP A 28 20.33 34.76 -18.31
CA TRP A 28 20.94 35.10 -19.59
C TRP A 28 22.15 36.02 -19.44
N LYS A 29 22.12 36.96 -18.49
CA LYS A 29 23.27 37.81 -18.17
C LYS A 29 24.44 37.00 -17.59
N TYR A 30 24.14 36.04 -16.73
CA TYR A 30 25.12 35.11 -16.18
C TYR A 30 25.77 34.24 -17.27
N ILE A 31 24.98 33.71 -18.21
CA ILE A 31 25.50 32.95 -19.36
C ILE A 31 26.38 33.83 -20.26
N ASP A 32 25.97 35.08 -20.53
CA ASP A 32 26.78 36.04 -21.28
C ASP A 32 28.12 36.32 -20.60
N ASP A 33 28.15 36.47 -19.27
CA ASP A 33 29.40 36.69 -18.53
C ASP A 33 30.28 35.43 -18.44
N CYS A 34 29.67 34.24 -18.33
CA CYS A 34 30.40 32.98 -18.48
C CYS A 34 30.98 32.79 -19.88
N SER A 35 30.31 33.31 -20.92
CA SER A 35 30.80 33.24 -22.31
C SER A 35 32.05 34.11 -22.58
N LYS A 36 32.30 35.12 -21.73
CA LYS A 36 33.49 35.99 -21.79
C LYS A 36 34.74 35.34 -21.19
N LEU A 37 34.62 34.15 -20.59
CA LEU A 37 35.77 33.38 -20.10
C LEU A 37 36.63 32.89 -21.27
N GLU A 38 37.95 32.87 -21.09
CA GLU A 38 38.89 32.46 -22.15
C GLU A 38 38.57 31.07 -22.72
N PRO A 39 38.70 30.85 -24.05
CA PRO A 39 38.53 29.54 -24.65
C PRO A 39 39.47 28.51 -24.01
N GLY A 40 38.91 27.51 -23.32
CA GLY A 40 39.69 26.51 -22.59
C GLY A 40 39.93 26.83 -21.10
N PHE A 41 39.29 27.86 -20.53
CA PHE A 41 39.34 28.20 -19.10
C PHE A 41 39.10 26.98 -18.18
N PHE A 42 38.09 26.15 -18.51
CA PHE A 42 37.74 24.93 -17.77
C PHE A 42 38.66 23.72 -18.07
N ARG A 43 39.58 23.82 -19.05
CA ARG A 43 40.53 22.76 -19.39
C ARG A 43 41.87 22.89 -18.64
N ASN A 44 42.28 24.11 -18.27
CA ASN A 44 43.65 24.40 -17.82
C ASN A 44 43.77 24.79 -16.33
N ARG A 45 42.70 24.69 -15.52
CA ARG A 45 42.71 25.12 -14.10
C ARG A 45 42.24 24.02 -13.15
N SER A 46 42.64 24.07 -11.89
CA SER A 46 42.18 23.12 -10.85
C SER A 46 40.70 23.35 -10.49
N GLU A 47 40.02 22.31 -10.00
CA GLU A 47 38.59 22.35 -9.66
C GLU A 47 38.24 23.50 -8.69
N LYS A 48 39.12 23.76 -7.70
CA LYS A 48 38.95 24.87 -6.76
C LYS A 48 38.95 26.23 -7.47
N LEU A 49 39.88 26.44 -8.41
CA LEU A 49 39.96 27.69 -9.18
C LEU A 49 38.78 27.87 -10.13
N GLN A 50 38.21 26.77 -10.64
CA GLN A 50 37.00 26.81 -11.47
C GLN A 50 35.76 27.12 -10.64
N TYR A 51 35.63 26.51 -9.46
CA TYR A 51 34.57 26.81 -8.50
C TYR A 51 34.62 28.26 -8.02
N ASP A 52 35.78 28.73 -7.59
CA ASP A 52 35.96 30.10 -7.09
C ASP A 52 35.61 31.12 -8.19
N ALA A 53 36.01 30.87 -9.44
CA ALA A 53 35.67 31.74 -10.57
C ALA A 53 34.17 31.77 -10.89
N ILE A 54 33.50 30.62 -10.85
CA ILE A 54 32.04 30.56 -11.08
C ILE A 54 31.29 31.26 -9.95
N ILE A 55 31.70 31.06 -8.71
CA ILE A 55 31.12 31.72 -7.55
C ILE A 55 31.37 33.23 -7.60
N ASP A 56 32.55 33.69 -8.02
CA ASP A 56 32.85 35.11 -8.19
C ASP A 56 31.95 35.75 -9.25
N ILE A 57 31.78 35.11 -10.42
CA ILE A 57 30.85 35.59 -11.45
C ILE A 57 29.41 35.65 -10.91
N THR A 58 28.98 34.61 -10.20
CA THR A 58 27.63 34.51 -9.63
C THR A 58 27.41 35.55 -8.52
N SER A 59 28.46 35.88 -7.76
CA SER A 59 28.40 36.85 -6.67
C SER A 59 28.13 38.28 -7.12
N ASN A 60 28.41 38.60 -8.39
CA ASN A 60 28.07 39.90 -8.98
C ASN A 60 26.57 40.14 -9.09
N TYR A 61 25.77 39.06 -9.03
CA TYR A 61 24.31 39.09 -9.18
C TYR A 61 23.56 38.89 -7.87
N LEU A 62 24.25 38.54 -6.78
CA LEU A 62 23.65 38.11 -5.52
C LEU A 62 24.16 38.95 -4.33
N SER A 63 23.31 39.14 -3.32
CA SER A 63 23.76 39.73 -2.06
C SER A 63 24.66 38.77 -1.29
N SER A 64 25.50 39.28 -0.38
CA SER A 64 26.43 38.46 0.43
C SER A 64 25.74 37.32 1.21
N GLN A 65 24.51 37.56 1.67
CA GLN A 65 23.67 36.57 2.35
C GLN A 65 23.19 35.47 1.39
N LYS A 66 22.84 35.84 0.15
CA LYS A 66 22.41 34.89 -0.89
C LYS A 66 23.57 34.09 -1.47
N VAL A 67 24.77 34.68 -1.56
CA VAL A 67 25.99 33.93 -1.90
C VAL A 67 26.31 32.89 -0.83
N ALA A 68 26.12 33.21 0.46
CA ALA A 68 26.26 32.23 1.54
C ALA A 68 25.22 31.11 1.43
N LEU A 69 23.97 31.43 1.09
CA LEU A 69 22.90 30.46 0.85
C LEU A 69 23.18 29.58 -0.38
N LEU A 70 23.70 30.15 -1.47
CA LEU A 70 24.14 29.43 -2.66
C LEU A 70 25.27 28.45 -2.33
N LYS A 71 26.29 28.89 -1.57
CA LYS A 71 27.39 28.00 -1.13
C LYS A 71 26.89 26.88 -0.21
N PHE A 72 25.94 27.19 0.68
CA PHE A 72 25.33 26.21 1.56
C PHE A 72 24.46 25.20 0.78
N SER A 73 23.63 25.66 -0.15
CA SER A 73 22.81 24.79 -1.00
C SER A 73 23.64 23.92 -1.96
N LEU A 74 24.73 24.45 -2.53
CA LEU A 74 25.74 23.68 -3.27
C LEU A 74 26.38 22.59 -2.38
N SER A 75 26.66 22.89 -1.11
CA SER A 75 27.19 21.91 -0.15
C SER A 75 26.18 20.82 0.23
N LEU A 76 24.88 21.15 0.22
CA LEU A 76 23.78 20.24 0.53
C LEU A 76 23.23 19.48 -0.69
N ARG A 77 23.64 19.85 -1.92
CA ARG A 77 23.08 19.34 -3.19
C ARG A 77 21.55 19.44 -3.25
N ALA A 78 21.00 20.50 -2.68
CA ALA A 78 19.57 20.59 -2.36
C ALA A 78 18.66 21.00 -3.54
N TYR A 79 19.24 21.45 -4.68
CA TYR A 79 18.47 21.92 -5.83
C TYR A 79 18.77 21.12 -7.09
N SER A 80 17.70 20.81 -7.84
CA SER A 80 17.63 20.05 -9.08
C SER A 80 17.66 18.51 -8.96
N PRO A 81 16.48 17.88 -8.78
CA PRO A 81 16.29 16.45 -9.02
C PRO A 81 16.69 16.04 -10.42
N THR A 82 16.61 16.93 -11.42
CA THR A 82 16.99 16.66 -12.81
C THR A 82 18.51 16.54 -12.99
N ILE A 83 19.28 17.40 -12.33
CA ILE A 83 20.74 17.31 -12.30
C ILE A 83 21.17 16.10 -11.44
N GLU A 84 20.49 15.81 -10.33
CA GLU A 84 20.75 14.61 -9.53
C GLU A 84 20.32 13.32 -10.28
N MET A 85 19.29 13.37 -11.12
CA MET A 85 18.87 12.26 -12.00
C MET A 85 19.87 12.04 -13.14
N PHE A 86 20.36 13.11 -13.78
CA PHE A 86 21.48 13.03 -14.74
C PHE A 86 22.77 12.54 -14.08
N HIS A 87 23.04 12.96 -12.84
CA HIS A 87 24.13 12.49 -11.99
C HIS A 87 23.95 10.99 -11.69
N GLN A 88 22.75 10.53 -11.34
CA GLN A 88 22.46 9.11 -11.07
C GLN A 88 22.58 8.22 -12.32
N TYR A 89 22.11 8.66 -13.49
CA TYR A 89 22.32 7.92 -14.75
C TYR A 89 23.80 7.89 -15.17
N GLY A 90 24.58 8.93 -14.84
CA GLY A 90 26.03 8.96 -15.07
C GLY A 90 26.90 8.19 -14.06
N ILE A 91 26.32 7.63 -12.99
CA ILE A 91 27.04 6.95 -11.90
C ILE A 91 26.87 5.42 -11.94
N ILE A 92 25.93 4.90 -12.72
CA ILE A 92 25.68 3.46 -12.81
C ILE A 92 26.59 2.84 -13.88
N TRP A 93 27.31 1.79 -13.49
CA TRP A 93 28.07 0.97 -14.43
C TRP A 93 27.15 -0.10 -15.01
N ILE A 94 26.88 -0.02 -16.31
CA ILE A 94 26.05 -1.00 -17.02
C ILE A 94 26.96 -2.03 -17.68
N GLY A 95 26.74 -3.30 -17.33
CA GLY A 95 27.37 -4.45 -17.98
C GLY A 95 26.32 -5.31 -18.68
N LEU A 96 26.66 -5.83 -19.86
CA LEU A 96 25.80 -6.72 -20.64
C LEU A 96 26.48 -8.07 -20.80
N LEU A 97 25.72 -9.15 -20.62
CA LEU A 97 26.16 -10.51 -20.85
C LEU A 97 25.27 -11.14 -21.94
N PHE A 98 25.88 -11.49 -23.07
CA PHE A 98 25.17 -12.10 -24.20
C PHE A 98 24.93 -13.59 -23.95
N ALA A 99 23.70 -13.94 -23.57
CA ALA A 99 23.25 -15.32 -23.38
C ALA A 99 22.60 -15.86 -24.65
N VAL A 100 23.42 -16.10 -25.68
CA VAL A 100 23.01 -16.60 -27.01
C VAL A 100 23.06 -18.12 -27.06
N ASN A 101 22.73 -18.76 -28.19
CA ASN A 101 22.68 -20.22 -28.30
C ASN A 101 24.01 -20.89 -27.86
N PRO A 102 24.00 -21.78 -26.84
CA PRO A 102 25.22 -22.42 -26.31
C PRO A 102 25.73 -23.58 -27.18
N ASP A 103 24.92 -24.08 -28.11
CA ASP A 103 25.28 -25.23 -28.93
C ASP A 103 26.30 -24.82 -30.00
N THR A 104 27.49 -25.41 -29.94
CA THR A 104 28.58 -25.10 -30.87
C THR A 104 28.37 -25.60 -32.29
N SER A 105 27.32 -26.38 -32.54
CA SER A 105 26.95 -26.78 -33.90
C SER A 105 26.30 -25.65 -34.71
N PHE A 106 25.86 -24.57 -34.06
CA PHE A 106 25.34 -23.36 -34.70
C PHE A 106 26.38 -22.24 -34.69
N ASP A 107 26.55 -21.60 -35.84
CA ASP A 107 27.42 -20.44 -36.08
C ASP A 107 26.60 -19.15 -36.36
N GLY A 108 27.28 -18.06 -36.68
CA GLY A 108 26.65 -16.75 -36.93
C GLY A 108 25.85 -16.66 -38.24
N PHE A 109 25.96 -17.63 -39.15
CA PHE A 109 25.08 -17.70 -40.32
C PHE A 109 23.77 -18.43 -40.03
N HIS A 110 23.77 -19.32 -39.03
CA HIS A 110 22.64 -20.19 -38.72
C HIS A 110 21.80 -19.70 -37.52
N ASP A 111 22.35 -18.86 -36.63
CA ASP A 111 21.67 -18.35 -35.44
C ASP A 111 21.86 -16.84 -35.28
N ALA A 112 20.76 -16.09 -35.17
CA ALA A 112 20.79 -14.63 -35.12
C ALA A 112 21.43 -14.10 -33.83
N GLY A 113 21.29 -14.83 -32.72
CA GLY A 113 21.94 -14.49 -31.45
C GLY A 113 23.46 -14.63 -31.56
N VAL A 114 23.93 -15.73 -32.15
CA VAL A 114 25.36 -15.93 -32.43
C VAL A 114 25.87 -14.87 -33.42
N ALA A 115 25.08 -14.52 -34.45
CA ALA A 115 25.41 -13.45 -35.37
C ALA A 115 25.60 -12.10 -34.65
N PHE A 116 24.68 -11.72 -33.77
CA PHE A 116 24.80 -10.49 -32.98
C PHE A 116 26.01 -10.50 -32.06
N LEU A 117 26.32 -11.64 -31.42
CA LEU A 117 27.50 -11.78 -30.57
C LEU A 117 28.79 -11.58 -31.37
N ASN A 118 28.90 -12.24 -32.52
CA ASN A 118 30.09 -12.16 -33.38
C ASN A 118 30.28 -10.75 -33.93
N ALA A 119 29.22 -10.13 -34.45
CA ALA A 119 29.26 -8.75 -34.93
C ALA A 119 29.61 -7.77 -33.79
N PHE A 120 29.02 -7.95 -32.60
CA PHE A 120 29.33 -7.12 -31.44
C PHE A 120 30.80 -7.24 -31.03
N ASN A 121 31.33 -8.46 -30.95
CA ASN A 121 32.72 -8.72 -30.57
C ASN A 121 33.70 -8.15 -31.61
N PHE A 122 33.40 -8.29 -32.90
CA PHE A 122 34.18 -7.67 -33.97
C PHE A 122 34.21 -6.15 -33.83
N ILE A 123 33.05 -5.50 -33.78
CA ILE A 123 32.93 -4.03 -33.73
C ILE A 123 33.53 -3.49 -32.43
N SER A 124 33.39 -4.22 -31.33
CA SER A 124 33.98 -3.84 -30.04
C SER A 124 35.51 -3.85 -30.05
N GLN A 125 36.11 -4.76 -30.81
CA GLN A 125 37.57 -4.84 -30.98
C GLN A 125 38.09 -3.83 -32.02
N ASP A 126 37.34 -3.61 -33.10
CA ASP A 126 37.68 -2.67 -34.17
C ASP A 126 37.54 -1.20 -33.72
N LYS A 127 36.46 -0.88 -33.01
CA LYS A 127 36.13 0.48 -32.56
C LYS A 127 35.90 0.54 -31.07
N SER A 128 34.65 0.36 -30.65
CA SER A 128 34.25 0.45 -29.25
C SER A 128 33.00 -0.39 -28.98
N PRO A 129 32.81 -0.85 -27.73
CA PRO A 129 31.59 -1.54 -27.34
C PRO A 129 30.31 -0.74 -27.56
N TYR A 130 30.38 0.60 -27.55
CA TYR A 130 29.22 1.46 -27.82
C TYR A 130 28.80 1.38 -29.29
N ASP A 131 29.75 1.30 -30.21
CA ASP A 131 29.46 1.14 -31.64
C ASP A 131 28.87 -0.25 -31.91
N GLY A 132 29.32 -1.28 -31.19
CA GLY A 132 28.74 -2.61 -31.23
C GLY A 132 27.28 -2.63 -30.74
N LEU A 133 26.95 -1.87 -29.69
CA LEU A 133 25.56 -1.71 -29.23
C LEU A 133 24.71 -0.92 -30.21
N SER A 134 25.25 0.16 -30.79
CA SER A 134 24.59 0.94 -31.83
C SER A 134 24.22 0.05 -33.01
N PHE A 135 25.14 -0.81 -33.45
CA PHE A 135 24.88 -1.77 -34.51
C PHE A 135 23.68 -2.68 -34.20
N ILE A 136 23.58 -3.21 -32.98
CA ILE A 136 22.42 -4.02 -32.57
C ILE A 136 21.13 -3.21 -32.67
N THR A 137 21.11 -1.98 -32.14
CA THR A 137 19.92 -1.11 -32.21
C THR A 137 19.55 -0.74 -33.64
N ASP A 138 20.53 -0.53 -34.51
CA ASP A 138 20.33 -0.18 -35.91
C ASP A 138 19.73 -1.36 -36.69
N VAL A 139 20.16 -2.60 -36.42
CA VAL A 139 19.53 -3.80 -37.01
C VAL A 139 18.06 -3.90 -36.60
N TYR A 140 17.75 -3.72 -35.31
CA TYR A 140 16.36 -3.73 -34.85
C TYR A 140 15.52 -2.59 -35.40
N ALA A 141 16.09 -1.40 -35.59
CA ALA A 141 15.40 -0.25 -36.17
C ALA A 141 15.09 -0.44 -37.68
N ASN A 142 15.93 -1.21 -38.38
CA ASN A 142 15.78 -1.48 -39.81
C ASN A 142 14.99 -2.76 -40.13
N THR A 143 14.53 -3.48 -39.10
CA THR A 143 13.73 -4.71 -39.26
C THR A 143 12.29 -4.43 -38.83
N GLU A 144 11.31 -4.57 -39.73
CA GLU A 144 9.89 -4.34 -39.41
C GLU A 144 9.28 -5.44 -38.51
N GLU A 145 9.90 -6.62 -38.48
CA GLU A 145 9.49 -7.77 -37.68
C GLU A 145 10.23 -7.84 -36.33
N ARG A 146 9.55 -8.37 -35.30
CA ARG A 146 10.07 -8.48 -33.93
C ARG A 146 11.18 -9.53 -33.80
N ASP A 147 11.20 -10.52 -34.70
CA ASP A 147 12.19 -11.59 -34.75
C ASP A 147 13.19 -11.31 -35.87
N VAL A 148 14.47 -11.16 -35.51
CA VAL A 148 15.54 -10.84 -36.46
C VAL A 148 16.15 -12.13 -37.02
N SER A 149 16.24 -12.24 -38.34
CA SER A 149 16.90 -13.38 -39.00
C SER A 149 18.44 -13.22 -39.03
N PRO A 150 19.21 -14.32 -39.02
CA PRO A 150 20.67 -14.25 -39.13
C PRO A 150 21.12 -13.48 -40.39
N GLU A 151 20.42 -13.66 -41.51
CA GLU A 151 20.74 -13.00 -42.78
C GLU A 151 20.59 -11.48 -42.68
N SER A 152 19.63 -11.00 -41.90
CA SER A 152 19.40 -9.57 -41.69
C SER A 152 20.57 -8.92 -40.93
N VAL A 153 21.09 -9.60 -39.90
CA VAL A 153 22.28 -9.16 -39.14
C VAL A 153 23.51 -9.13 -40.05
N VAL A 154 23.76 -10.21 -40.80
CA VAL A 154 24.92 -10.34 -41.68
C VAL A 154 24.85 -9.32 -42.83
N ALA A 155 23.67 -9.08 -43.42
CA ALA A 155 23.48 -8.09 -44.47
C ALA A 155 23.75 -6.66 -43.97
N HIS A 156 23.27 -6.32 -42.76
CA HIS A 156 23.53 -5.02 -42.16
C HIS A 156 25.01 -4.85 -41.83
N PHE A 157 25.67 -5.88 -41.29
CA PHE A 157 27.10 -5.88 -41.04
C PHE A 157 27.89 -5.64 -42.33
N LYS A 158 27.58 -6.36 -43.41
CA LYS A 158 28.20 -6.21 -44.73
C LYS A 158 28.03 -4.79 -45.30
N SER A 159 26.90 -4.14 -45.02
CA SER A 159 26.64 -2.77 -45.48
C SER A 159 27.56 -1.74 -44.82
N MET A 160 27.98 -1.98 -43.58
CA MET A 160 28.91 -1.13 -42.84
C MET A 160 30.37 -1.52 -43.08
N TYR A 161 30.64 -2.82 -43.27
CA TYR A 161 31.97 -3.42 -43.38
C TYR A 161 32.11 -4.15 -44.72
N THR A 162 32.05 -3.40 -45.83
CA THR A 162 32.01 -3.94 -47.19
C THR A 162 33.26 -4.72 -47.63
N SER A 163 34.40 -4.51 -46.96
CA SER A 163 35.69 -5.12 -47.28
C SER A 163 36.06 -6.31 -46.40
N GLU A 164 35.26 -6.63 -45.39
CA GLU A 164 35.56 -7.71 -44.43
C GLU A 164 35.05 -9.06 -44.94
N ASP A 165 35.80 -10.12 -44.60
CA ASP A 165 35.41 -11.49 -44.90
C ASP A 165 34.39 -11.98 -43.87
N LEU A 166 33.16 -12.22 -44.35
CA LEU A 166 32.05 -12.67 -43.51
C LEU A 166 32.29 -14.05 -42.91
N GLU A 167 33.07 -14.91 -43.57
CA GLU A 167 33.38 -16.25 -43.05
C GLU A 167 34.28 -16.17 -41.81
N LEU A 168 35.16 -15.16 -41.77
CA LEU A 168 36.04 -14.89 -40.62
C LEU A 168 35.25 -14.39 -39.40
N VAL A 169 34.16 -13.65 -39.63
CA VAL A 169 33.33 -13.06 -38.56
C VAL A 169 32.20 -13.98 -38.11
N PHE A 170 31.52 -14.67 -39.02
CA PHE A 170 30.31 -15.45 -38.71
C PHE A 170 30.46 -16.96 -38.85
N GLY A 171 31.58 -17.44 -39.40
CA GLY A 171 31.81 -18.86 -39.63
C GLY A 171 32.07 -19.68 -38.35
N PRO A 172 32.11 -21.02 -38.48
CA PRO A 172 32.23 -21.96 -37.35
C PRO A 172 33.56 -21.89 -36.60
N GLU A 173 34.62 -21.39 -37.23
CA GLU A 173 35.96 -21.21 -36.65
C GLU A 173 36.25 -19.72 -36.38
N SER A 174 35.21 -18.88 -36.20
CA SER A 174 35.39 -17.45 -35.97
C SER A 174 36.01 -17.15 -34.61
N ASP A 175 37.07 -16.34 -34.61
CA ASP A 175 37.69 -15.79 -33.40
C ASP A 175 36.75 -14.82 -32.64
N TYR A 176 35.62 -14.44 -33.22
CA TYR A 176 34.64 -13.52 -32.63
C TYR A 176 33.49 -14.25 -31.92
N ASP A 177 33.40 -15.57 -32.03
CA ASP A 177 32.51 -16.41 -31.21
C ASP A 177 33.14 -16.66 -29.82
N THR A 178 33.33 -15.57 -29.08
CA THR A 178 33.94 -15.59 -27.74
C THR A 178 32.91 -15.24 -26.68
N GLY A 179 32.96 -15.99 -25.58
CA GLY A 179 32.15 -15.71 -24.40
C GLY A 179 30.80 -16.44 -24.31
N ARG A 180 30.27 -17.06 -25.39
CA ARG A 180 28.95 -17.75 -25.31
C ARG A 180 28.92 -18.89 -24.29
N LYS A 181 29.97 -19.74 -24.24
CA LYS A 181 30.06 -20.83 -23.25
C LYS A 181 30.23 -20.29 -21.84
N THR A 182 31.13 -19.34 -21.66
CA THR A 182 31.41 -18.71 -20.36
C THR A 182 30.19 -17.96 -19.82
N ALA A 183 29.37 -17.37 -20.69
CA ALA A 183 28.11 -16.73 -20.31
C ALA A 183 27.12 -17.74 -19.72
N TRP A 184 26.93 -18.90 -20.37
CA TRP A 184 26.09 -19.96 -19.82
C TRP A 184 26.69 -20.63 -18.59
N GLU A 185 28.01 -20.80 -18.51
CA GLU A 185 28.68 -21.25 -17.29
C GLU A 185 28.43 -20.29 -16.12
N PHE A 186 28.52 -18.98 -16.36
CA PHE A 186 28.21 -17.97 -15.36
C PHE A 186 26.74 -18.02 -14.93
N ILE A 187 25.80 -18.05 -15.87
CA ILE A 187 24.36 -18.13 -15.60
C ILE A 187 24.02 -19.40 -14.80
N ASN A 188 24.56 -20.54 -15.22
CA ASN A 188 24.31 -21.83 -14.57
C ASN A 188 24.95 -21.91 -13.18
N LYS A 189 26.16 -21.36 -13.00
CA LYS A 189 26.86 -21.34 -11.71
C LYS A 189 26.17 -20.41 -10.71
N THR A 190 25.79 -19.22 -11.16
CA THR A 190 25.09 -18.22 -10.33
C THR A 190 23.62 -18.58 -10.09
N GLY A 191 23.01 -19.46 -10.90
CA GLY A 191 21.63 -19.88 -10.73
C GLY A 191 20.61 -18.80 -11.13
N LEU A 192 20.99 -17.87 -12.01
CA LEU A 192 20.13 -16.77 -12.47
C LEU A 192 18.87 -17.22 -13.24
N GLY A 193 18.82 -18.49 -13.63
CA GLY A 193 17.71 -19.04 -14.41
C GLY A 193 17.79 -18.64 -15.88
N LYS A 194 16.64 -18.51 -16.53
CA LYS A 194 16.58 -18.22 -17.97
C LYS A 194 16.64 -16.70 -18.24
N PRO A 195 17.46 -16.24 -19.19
CA PRO A 195 17.51 -14.83 -19.60
C PRO A 195 16.19 -14.39 -20.31
N PRO A 196 15.89 -13.08 -20.38
CA PRO A 196 16.67 -11.96 -19.84
C PRO A 196 16.53 -11.81 -18.32
N GLN A 197 17.64 -11.50 -17.66
CA GLN A 197 17.70 -11.21 -16.22
C GLN A 197 18.57 -9.98 -16.01
N VAL A 198 18.21 -9.15 -15.03
CA VAL A 198 18.97 -7.94 -14.68
C VAL A 198 19.31 -7.97 -13.20
N LEU A 199 20.58 -7.69 -12.90
CA LEU A 199 21.12 -7.58 -11.56
C LEU A 199 21.55 -6.14 -11.30
N LEU A 200 21.17 -5.59 -10.16
CA LEU A 200 21.68 -4.32 -9.65
C LEU A 200 22.35 -4.54 -8.30
N ASN A 201 23.68 -4.39 -8.24
CA ASN A 201 24.50 -4.63 -7.05
C ASN A 201 24.21 -6.00 -6.38
N GLY A 202 24.06 -7.05 -7.21
CA GLY A 202 23.77 -8.42 -6.74
C GLY A 202 22.28 -8.71 -6.49
N VAL A 203 21.39 -7.73 -6.62
CA VAL A 203 19.94 -7.91 -6.47
C VAL A 203 19.29 -8.15 -7.83
N MET A 204 18.55 -9.24 -7.98
CA MET A 204 17.82 -9.55 -9.21
C MET A 204 16.50 -8.79 -9.29
N LEU A 205 16.30 -8.07 -10.41
CA LEU A 205 15.04 -7.39 -10.70
C LEU A 205 13.97 -8.42 -11.11
N LYS A 206 12.70 -8.17 -10.76
CA LYS A 206 11.62 -9.10 -11.09
C LYS A 206 11.34 -9.05 -12.59
N GLN A 207 11.07 -10.20 -13.21
CA GLN A 207 10.79 -10.28 -14.65
C GLN A 207 9.61 -9.41 -15.10
N LYS A 208 8.59 -9.23 -14.24
CA LYS A 208 7.46 -8.31 -14.49
C LYS A 208 7.86 -6.84 -14.61
N GLN A 209 9.01 -6.46 -14.05
CA GLN A 209 9.55 -5.11 -14.08
C GLN A 209 10.51 -4.89 -15.27
N LEU A 210 10.87 -5.94 -16.01
CA LEU A 210 11.76 -5.86 -17.18
C LEU A 210 10.97 -5.48 -18.45
N THR A 211 10.15 -4.44 -18.35
CA THR A 211 9.42 -3.84 -19.47
C THR A 211 9.90 -2.42 -19.67
N ALA A 212 9.79 -1.88 -20.89
CA ALA A 212 10.27 -0.53 -21.21
C ALA A 212 9.73 0.54 -20.23
N ASP A 213 8.47 0.41 -19.81
CA ASP A 213 7.82 1.37 -18.92
C ASP A 213 8.24 1.24 -17.44
N MET A 214 8.59 0.04 -16.98
CA MET A 214 8.84 -0.24 -15.56
C MET A 214 10.32 -0.38 -15.19
N PHE A 215 11.19 -0.51 -16.19
CA PHE A 215 12.60 -0.84 -15.97
C PHE A 215 13.33 0.29 -15.23
N GLU A 216 13.11 1.54 -15.64
CA GLU A 216 13.69 2.72 -14.98
C GLU A 216 13.20 2.85 -13.53
N GLU A 217 11.89 2.70 -13.29
CA GLU A 217 11.32 2.73 -11.94
C GLU A 217 11.93 1.65 -11.05
N ALA A 218 12.10 0.43 -11.59
CA ALA A 218 12.68 -0.68 -10.84
C ALA A 218 14.14 -0.42 -10.44
N ILE A 219 14.94 0.15 -11.35
CA ILE A 219 16.32 0.57 -11.06
C ILE A 219 16.32 1.65 -9.97
N LEU A 220 15.55 2.73 -10.15
CA LEU A 220 15.52 3.85 -9.20
C LEU A 220 15.03 3.40 -7.81
N THR A 221 13.98 2.59 -7.77
CA THR A 221 13.46 2.03 -6.52
C THR A 221 14.53 1.23 -5.79
N GLU A 222 15.30 0.43 -6.53
CA GLU A 222 16.35 -0.40 -5.95
C GLU A 222 17.56 0.43 -5.48
N ILE A 223 17.97 1.46 -6.22
CA ILE A 223 19.01 2.42 -5.79
C ILE A 223 18.59 3.14 -4.51
N MET A 224 17.36 3.65 -4.46
CA MET A 224 16.82 4.33 -3.28
C MET A 224 16.71 3.38 -2.09
N ARG A 225 16.49 2.08 -2.32
CA ARG A 225 16.47 1.05 -1.28
C ARG A 225 17.86 0.77 -0.70
N GLN A 226 18.90 0.73 -1.53
CA GLN A 226 20.28 0.40 -1.11
C GLN A 226 21.04 1.59 -0.52
N THR A 227 20.72 2.82 -0.96
CA THR A 227 21.45 4.05 -0.57
C THR A 227 21.51 4.29 0.95
N PRO A 228 20.41 4.17 1.73
CA PRO A 228 20.44 4.39 3.18
C PRO A 228 21.37 3.43 3.93
N PHE A 229 21.52 2.20 3.43
CA PHE A 229 22.45 1.21 4.00
C PHE A 229 23.90 1.69 3.85
N LEU A 230 24.31 2.06 2.64
CA LEU A 230 25.66 2.56 2.36
C LEU A 230 25.98 3.83 3.16
N GLN A 231 25.04 4.79 3.19
CA GLN A 231 25.18 6.01 3.99
C GLN A 231 25.42 5.68 5.47
N LYS A 232 24.61 4.77 6.04
CA LYS A 232 24.76 4.34 7.44
C LYS A 232 26.10 3.67 7.70
N SER A 233 26.59 2.84 6.79
CA SER A 233 27.91 2.20 6.90
C SER A 233 29.04 3.24 6.91
N VAL A 234 28.96 4.27 6.07
CA VAL A 234 29.91 5.40 6.09
C VAL A 234 29.84 6.16 7.42
N TYR A 235 28.64 6.53 7.88
CA TYR A 235 28.45 7.26 9.15
C TYR A 235 29.00 6.52 10.37
N LYS A 236 28.96 5.19 10.36
CA LYS A 236 29.51 4.35 11.42
C LYS A 236 31.02 4.09 11.29
N GLY A 237 31.64 4.49 10.18
CA GLY A 237 33.02 4.14 9.85
C GLY A 237 33.22 2.67 9.46
N GLU A 238 32.15 1.94 9.12
CA GLU A 238 32.21 0.57 8.60
C GLU A 238 32.65 0.55 7.13
N LEU A 239 32.41 1.64 6.39
CA LEU A 239 32.89 1.87 5.02
C LEU A 239 33.76 3.13 5.00
N THR A 240 34.98 3.01 4.46
CA THR A 240 35.98 4.09 4.41
C THR A 240 36.58 4.22 3.00
N ASP A 241 37.32 5.29 2.74
CA ASP A 241 37.93 5.58 1.43
C ASP A 241 38.90 4.49 0.92
N SER A 242 39.37 3.59 1.80
CA SER A 242 40.24 2.47 1.41
C SER A 242 39.47 1.26 0.84
N HIS A 243 38.15 1.24 0.94
CA HIS A 243 37.33 0.12 0.50
C HIS A 243 36.79 0.34 -0.92
N ASN A 244 36.76 -0.73 -1.72
CA ASN A 244 35.93 -0.77 -2.91
C ASN A 244 34.47 -1.00 -2.48
N VAL A 245 33.56 -0.13 -2.91
CA VAL A 245 32.15 -0.18 -2.50
C VAL A 245 31.46 -1.44 -3.00
N LEU A 246 31.77 -1.91 -4.21
CA LEU A 246 31.18 -3.12 -4.77
C LEU A 246 31.63 -4.36 -3.99
N ASP A 247 32.94 -4.47 -3.71
CA ASP A 247 33.48 -5.59 -2.92
C ASP A 247 32.89 -5.57 -1.51
N TYR A 248 32.79 -4.38 -0.89
CA TYR A 248 32.12 -4.23 0.40
C TYR A 248 30.66 -4.73 0.37
N ILE A 249 29.89 -4.40 -0.69
CA ILE A 249 28.51 -4.90 -0.84
C ILE A 249 28.52 -6.42 -1.00
N MET A 250 29.42 -6.97 -1.81
CA MET A 250 29.50 -8.41 -2.08
C MET A 250 29.99 -9.23 -0.88
N ASP A 251 30.76 -8.61 0.03
CA ASP A 251 31.24 -9.23 1.27
C ASP A 251 30.18 -9.23 2.39
N GLN A 252 29.01 -8.61 2.19
CA GLN A 252 27.96 -8.61 3.20
C GLN A 252 27.39 -10.01 3.42
N LYS A 253 27.08 -10.34 4.69
CA LYS A 253 26.59 -11.67 5.11
C LYS A 253 25.29 -12.13 4.44
N ASN A 254 24.53 -11.20 3.87
CA ASN A 254 23.27 -11.45 3.16
C ASN A 254 23.47 -11.71 1.65
N VAL A 255 24.67 -11.51 1.11
CA VAL A 255 24.99 -11.86 -0.27
C VAL A 255 25.23 -13.37 -0.35
N MET A 256 24.48 -14.01 -1.24
CA MET A 256 24.49 -15.47 -1.40
C MET A 256 25.32 -15.85 -2.63
N PRO A 257 26.07 -16.98 -2.58
CA PRO A 257 26.94 -17.40 -3.68
C PRO A 257 26.18 -17.87 -4.93
N ARG A 258 24.87 -18.06 -4.83
CA ARG A 258 23.97 -18.60 -5.86
C ARG A 258 22.55 -18.08 -5.63
N LEU A 259 21.79 -17.90 -6.70
CA LEU A 259 20.46 -17.27 -6.73
C LEU A 259 19.36 -18.27 -7.08
N ASN A 260 19.27 -19.39 -6.36
CA ASN A 260 18.15 -20.32 -6.53
C ASN A 260 16.90 -19.80 -5.80
N GLN A 261 15.88 -19.38 -6.56
CA GLN A 261 14.62 -18.87 -6.01
C GLN A 261 13.87 -19.88 -5.15
N ARG A 262 13.99 -21.21 -5.40
CA ARG A 262 13.36 -22.23 -4.54
C ARG A 262 13.88 -22.17 -3.10
N VAL A 263 15.16 -21.79 -2.92
CA VAL A 263 15.82 -21.66 -1.62
C VAL A 263 15.64 -20.27 -1.03
N LEU A 264 15.75 -19.22 -1.86
CA LEU A 264 15.76 -17.83 -1.41
C LEU A 264 14.37 -17.20 -1.27
N SER A 265 13.33 -17.83 -1.80
CA SER A 265 11.94 -17.36 -1.68
C SER A 265 11.49 -17.29 -0.23
N SER A 266 10.72 -16.26 0.12
CA SER A 266 10.02 -16.14 1.40
C SER A 266 8.84 -17.11 1.52
N ASP A 267 8.26 -17.51 0.39
CA ASP A 267 7.11 -18.41 0.35
C ASP A 267 7.61 -19.83 0.49
N SER A 268 7.41 -20.40 1.68
CA SER A 268 7.85 -21.76 2.00
C SER A 268 6.87 -22.44 2.91
N SER A 269 6.65 -23.74 2.67
CA SER A 269 5.89 -24.59 3.57
C SER A 269 6.81 -25.13 4.65
N TYR A 270 6.29 -25.19 5.88
CA TYR A 270 7.01 -25.72 7.03
C TYR A 270 6.24 -26.88 7.63
N LEU A 271 6.97 -27.89 8.09
CA LEU A 271 6.41 -29.07 8.70
C LEU A 271 6.14 -28.86 10.19
N ASP A 272 4.94 -29.18 10.65
CA ASP A 272 4.64 -29.15 12.08
C ASP A 272 5.08 -30.46 12.76
N PHE A 273 6.27 -30.44 13.35
CA PHE A 273 6.81 -31.56 14.14
C PHE A 273 6.20 -31.71 15.53
N LEU A 274 5.41 -30.73 16.01
CA LEU A 274 4.74 -30.78 17.31
C LEU A 274 3.32 -31.35 17.22
N SER A 275 2.74 -31.40 16.02
CA SER A 275 1.45 -32.04 15.79
C SER A 275 1.41 -33.49 16.29
N ASP A 276 0.28 -33.91 16.87
CA ASP A 276 0.06 -35.30 17.32
C ASP A 276 -0.23 -36.26 16.14
N ASN A 277 0.43 -36.05 15.00
CA ASN A 277 0.24 -36.84 13.81
C ASN A 277 1.09 -38.13 13.88
N ALA A 278 0.42 -39.28 13.84
CA ALA A 278 1.06 -40.59 13.94
C ALA A 278 2.08 -40.84 12.80
N GLU A 279 1.78 -40.39 11.58
CA GLU A 279 2.67 -40.58 10.43
C GLU A 279 3.94 -39.72 10.53
N MET A 280 3.83 -38.50 11.04
CA MET A 280 4.99 -37.63 11.33
C MET A 280 5.89 -38.24 12.41
N LYS A 281 5.31 -38.67 13.55
CA LYS A 281 6.04 -39.33 14.64
C LYS A 281 6.77 -40.57 14.15
N SER A 282 6.10 -41.40 13.34
CA SER A 282 6.69 -42.61 12.76
C SER A 282 7.94 -42.31 11.92
N ILE A 283 7.96 -41.22 11.15
CA ILE A 283 9.11 -40.87 10.30
C ILE A 283 10.25 -40.29 11.14
N VAL A 284 9.95 -39.37 12.05
CA VAL A 284 10.96 -38.73 12.92
C VAL A 284 11.71 -39.77 13.75
N THR A 285 11.02 -40.77 14.30
CA THR A 285 11.63 -41.79 15.17
C THR A 285 12.43 -42.86 14.41
N ASN A 286 12.04 -43.20 13.18
CA ASN A 286 12.64 -44.35 12.46
C ASN A 286 13.69 -43.96 11.40
N LEU A 287 13.82 -42.68 11.05
CA LEU A 287 14.80 -42.25 10.05
C LEU A 287 16.24 -42.39 10.56
N LYS A 288 17.08 -43.01 9.74
CA LYS A 288 18.53 -43.07 9.94
C LYS A 288 19.21 -41.91 9.21
N TYR A 289 20.24 -41.35 9.84
CA TYR A 289 20.94 -40.16 9.35
C TYR A 289 22.39 -40.45 8.96
N PHE A 290 22.84 -39.83 7.88
CA PHE A 290 24.23 -39.78 7.45
C PHE A 290 24.86 -38.43 7.77
N ALA A 291 26.14 -38.41 8.10
CA ALA A 291 26.92 -37.19 8.30
C ALA A 291 28.29 -37.28 7.60
N LYS A 292 29.07 -36.19 7.62
CA LYS A 292 30.43 -36.16 7.06
C LYS A 292 31.35 -37.16 7.74
N ARG A 293 31.33 -37.18 9.07
CA ARG A 293 32.02 -38.14 9.95
C ARG A 293 30.97 -39.05 10.58
N ASP A 294 31.34 -40.31 10.80
CA ASP A 294 30.46 -41.30 11.42
C ASP A 294 30.61 -41.24 12.95
N ASP A 295 30.18 -40.11 13.51
CA ASP A 295 30.12 -39.83 14.95
C ASP A 295 28.66 -39.51 15.37
N GLU A 296 28.42 -39.42 16.67
CA GLU A 296 27.13 -39.00 17.23
C GLU A 296 27.12 -37.51 17.61
N GLU A 297 28.01 -36.72 17.01
CA GLU A 297 28.08 -35.30 17.31
C GLU A 297 26.83 -34.55 16.83
N PHE A 298 26.50 -33.50 17.57
CA PHE A 298 25.46 -32.56 17.23
C PHE A 298 25.66 -31.92 15.85
N ARG A 299 24.57 -31.80 15.08
CA ARG A 299 24.50 -31.15 13.76
C ARG A 299 23.32 -30.16 13.76
N SER A 300 23.58 -28.91 13.41
CA SER A 300 22.56 -27.85 13.46
C SER A 300 21.53 -27.92 12.33
N LEU A 301 21.82 -28.67 11.27
CA LEU A 301 20.95 -28.81 10.11
C LEU A 301 20.57 -30.28 9.86
N THR A 302 19.28 -30.54 9.77
CA THR A 302 18.72 -31.85 9.37
C THR A 302 18.09 -31.72 7.99
N ILE A 303 18.62 -32.45 7.01
CA ILE A 303 18.17 -32.47 5.63
C ILE A 303 17.49 -33.81 5.35
N TRP A 304 16.25 -33.80 4.83
CA TRP A 304 15.58 -34.98 4.29
C TRP A 304 15.41 -34.84 2.79
N VAL A 305 15.76 -35.90 2.04
CA VAL A 305 15.53 -35.96 0.59
C VAL A 305 14.38 -36.91 0.31
N ALA A 306 13.26 -36.38 -0.17
CA ALA A 306 12.09 -37.14 -0.58
C ALA A 306 12.11 -37.33 -2.10
N THR A 307 12.30 -38.57 -2.58
CA THR A 307 12.52 -38.82 -4.01
C THR A 307 12.22 -40.26 -4.41
N ASP A 308 12.02 -40.50 -5.71
CA ASP A 308 12.03 -41.83 -6.31
C ASP A 308 13.41 -42.17 -6.88
N VAL A 309 14.19 -42.95 -6.12
CA VAL A 309 15.54 -43.39 -6.51
C VAL A 309 15.56 -44.39 -7.68
N GLU A 310 14.40 -44.84 -8.17
CA GLU A 310 14.32 -45.63 -9.40
C GLU A 310 14.41 -44.75 -10.66
N THR A 311 14.15 -43.45 -10.54
CA THR A 311 14.31 -42.47 -11.63
C THR A 311 15.73 -41.93 -11.71
N TYR A 312 16.16 -41.44 -12.88
CA TYR A 312 17.48 -40.82 -13.04
C TYR A 312 17.58 -39.55 -12.19
N GLU A 313 16.54 -38.73 -12.27
CA GLU A 313 16.37 -37.45 -11.62
C GLU A 313 16.40 -37.60 -10.09
N GLY A 314 15.80 -38.68 -9.58
CA GLY A 314 15.80 -38.97 -8.16
C GLY A 314 17.14 -39.49 -7.64
N ARG A 315 17.87 -40.29 -8.43
CA ARG A 315 19.26 -40.66 -8.11
C ARG A 315 20.20 -39.47 -8.16
N ALA A 316 20.04 -38.60 -9.15
CA ALA A 316 20.84 -37.39 -9.29
C ALA A 316 20.67 -36.47 -8.07
N LEU A 317 19.43 -36.22 -7.63
CA LEU A 317 19.15 -35.43 -6.43
C LEU A 317 19.83 -36.01 -5.17
N LEU A 318 19.70 -37.32 -4.96
CA LEU A 318 20.31 -37.97 -3.80
C LEU A 318 21.85 -37.99 -3.90
N ALA A 319 22.40 -38.17 -5.09
CA ALA A 319 23.85 -38.09 -5.33
C ALA A 319 24.40 -36.69 -5.03
N SER A 320 23.71 -35.63 -5.45
CA SER A 320 24.04 -34.24 -5.11
C SER A 320 24.04 -33.99 -3.60
N ALA A 321 23.05 -34.55 -2.89
CA ALA A 321 22.98 -34.46 -1.42
C ALA A 321 24.18 -35.13 -0.74
N PHE A 322 24.56 -36.34 -1.17
CA PHE A 322 25.75 -37.04 -0.67
C PHE A 322 27.06 -36.34 -1.06
N ALA A 323 27.13 -35.69 -2.23
CA ALA A 323 28.29 -34.90 -2.63
C ALA A 323 28.48 -33.71 -1.68
N HIS A 324 27.42 -32.97 -1.38
CA HIS A 324 27.44 -31.86 -0.41
C HIS A 324 27.80 -32.32 1.01
N LEU A 325 27.27 -33.48 1.44
CA LEU A 325 27.53 -34.03 2.77
C LEU A 325 29.03 -34.32 3.03
N LYS A 326 29.84 -34.54 1.98
CA LYS A 326 31.30 -34.72 2.12
C LYS A 326 32.01 -33.43 2.55
N SER A 327 31.50 -32.28 2.13
CA SER A 327 32.04 -30.97 2.50
C SER A 327 31.48 -30.45 3.82
N SER A 328 30.19 -30.66 4.11
CA SER A 328 29.49 -30.08 5.26
C SER A 328 29.78 -30.76 6.60
N ALA A 329 30.19 -29.99 7.62
CA ALA A 329 30.31 -30.49 9.00
C ALA A 329 29.06 -30.24 9.86
N HIS A 330 28.06 -29.53 9.33
CA HIS A 330 26.91 -29.04 10.11
C HIS A 330 25.59 -29.74 9.77
N SER A 331 25.58 -30.51 8.68
CA SER A 331 24.40 -31.14 8.13
C SER A 331 24.38 -32.65 8.38
N ARG A 332 23.19 -33.20 8.66
CA ARG A 332 22.89 -34.62 8.60
C ARG A 332 21.79 -34.90 7.57
N LEU A 333 21.86 -36.05 6.89
CA LEU A 333 21.01 -36.39 5.74
C LEU A 333 20.16 -37.64 6.04
N GLY A 334 18.84 -37.53 5.86
CA GLY A 334 17.88 -38.64 5.88
C GLY A 334 17.23 -38.84 4.50
N ILE A 335 16.75 -40.07 4.23
CA ILE A 335 16.19 -40.46 2.93
C ILE A 335 14.72 -40.86 3.08
N ILE A 336 13.84 -40.27 2.28
CA ILE A 336 12.40 -40.57 2.23
C ILE A 336 12.07 -41.10 0.83
N HIS A 337 11.58 -42.33 0.75
CA HIS A 337 11.24 -42.98 -0.51
C HIS A 337 9.84 -42.56 -0.98
N ASN A 338 9.73 -41.95 -2.16
CA ASN A 338 8.46 -41.52 -2.76
C ASN A 338 8.23 -42.12 -4.17
N PRO A 339 8.05 -43.45 -4.30
CA PRO A 339 8.02 -44.12 -5.60
C PRO A 339 6.73 -43.92 -6.40
N ILE A 340 6.81 -43.87 -7.73
CA ILE A 340 5.65 -43.75 -8.65
C ILE A 340 4.71 -44.97 -8.55
N SER A 341 5.26 -46.20 -8.48
CA SER A 341 4.50 -47.45 -8.47
C SER A 341 4.83 -48.35 -7.27
N ASN A 342 3.81 -49.06 -6.76
CA ASN A 342 3.97 -50.17 -5.79
C ASN A 342 4.19 -51.53 -6.48
N LYS A 343 4.06 -51.59 -7.82
CA LYS A 343 4.24 -52.81 -8.62
C LYS A 343 5.50 -52.64 -9.46
N GLY A 344 6.59 -53.32 -9.07
CA GLY A 344 7.86 -53.32 -9.81
C GLY A 344 9.10 -53.60 -8.95
N THR A 345 10.11 -54.18 -9.60
CA THR A 345 11.46 -54.57 -9.12
C THR A 345 12.34 -53.36 -8.77
N GLY A 346 11.94 -52.53 -7.79
CA GLY A 346 12.70 -51.34 -7.39
C GLY A 346 14.05 -51.70 -6.74
N ILE A 347 15.06 -51.98 -7.56
CA ILE A 347 16.34 -52.54 -7.14
C ILE A 347 17.14 -51.54 -6.31
N PHE A 348 17.11 -50.25 -6.65
CA PHE A 348 17.84 -49.20 -5.94
C PHE A 348 17.20 -48.90 -4.59
N ARG A 349 15.87 -48.77 -4.56
CA ARG A 349 15.10 -48.57 -3.32
C ARG A 349 15.36 -49.71 -2.33
N LYS A 350 15.25 -50.96 -2.79
CA LYS A 350 15.52 -52.14 -1.96
C LYS A 350 16.97 -52.16 -1.48
N ALA A 351 17.93 -51.92 -2.38
CA ALA A 351 19.35 -51.91 -2.02
C ALA A 351 19.68 -50.84 -0.97
N ILE A 352 19.13 -49.63 -1.11
CA ILE A 352 19.35 -48.52 -0.17
C ILE A 352 18.73 -48.85 1.19
N GLN A 353 17.48 -49.32 1.22
CA GLN A 353 16.82 -49.64 2.50
C GLN A 353 17.48 -50.82 3.20
N VAL A 354 17.85 -51.87 2.47
CA VAL A 354 18.58 -53.02 3.04
C VAL A 354 19.95 -52.57 3.56
N ALA A 355 20.68 -51.73 2.83
CA ALA A 355 21.94 -51.17 3.30
C ALA A 355 21.76 -50.43 4.63
N LEU A 356 20.74 -49.58 4.74
CA LEU A 356 20.37 -48.89 5.98
C LEU A 356 20.08 -49.86 7.13
N ASP A 357 19.50 -51.03 6.85
CA ASP A 357 19.05 -52.01 7.85
C ASP A 357 20.06 -53.10 8.21
N THR A 358 21.12 -53.29 7.41
CA THR A 358 22.13 -54.34 7.65
C THR A 358 23.55 -53.83 7.84
N LEU A 359 23.89 -52.68 7.26
CA LEU A 359 25.26 -52.16 7.28
C LEU A 359 25.38 -51.02 8.30
N ASP A 360 26.60 -50.77 8.77
CA ASP A 360 26.89 -49.56 9.56
C ASP A 360 26.81 -48.29 8.68
N ARG A 361 26.81 -47.11 9.33
CA ARG A 361 26.60 -45.81 8.66
C ARG A 361 27.69 -45.52 7.61
N HIS A 362 28.95 -45.84 7.92
CA HIS A 362 30.08 -45.59 7.03
C HIS A 362 30.00 -46.47 5.77
N THR A 363 29.81 -47.77 5.98
CA THR A 363 29.71 -48.77 4.90
C THR A 363 28.50 -48.49 4.01
N SER A 364 27.34 -48.18 4.61
CA SER A 364 26.11 -47.77 3.90
C SER A 364 26.36 -46.56 3.00
N LYS A 365 26.96 -45.50 3.55
CA LYS A 365 27.24 -44.24 2.83
C LYS A 365 28.14 -44.47 1.62
N LEU A 366 29.21 -45.26 1.76
CA LEU A 366 30.12 -45.59 0.66
C LEU A 366 29.42 -46.40 -0.42
N PHE A 367 28.67 -47.44 -0.04
CA PHE A 367 27.92 -48.30 -0.96
C PHE A 367 26.88 -47.50 -1.74
N ILE A 368 26.03 -46.73 -1.04
CA ILE A 368 24.99 -45.90 -1.66
C ILE A 368 25.60 -44.88 -2.63
N THR A 369 26.68 -44.20 -2.23
CA THR A 369 27.39 -43.25 -3.12
C THR A 369 27.93 -43.94 -4.39
N LYS A 370 28.34 -45.20 -4.30
CA LYS A 370 28.89 -45.97 -5.43
C LYS A 370 27.78 -46.40 -6.40
N ILE A 371 26.63 -46.86 -5.93
CA ILE A 371 25.51 -47.28 -6.80
C ILE A 371 24.76 -46.10 -7.44
N LEU A 372 24.79 -44.91 -6.83
CA LEU A 372 24.15 -43.71 -7.38
C LEU A 372 24.94 -43.06 -8.53
N LYS A 373 26.21 -43.43 -8.75
CA LYS A 373 27.00 -42.89 -9.87
C LYS A 373 26.33 -43.21 -11.21
N PRO A 374 26.14 -42.26 -12.14
CA PRO A 374 25.42 -42.50 -13.40
C PRO A 374 25.94 -43.67 -14.21
N ALA A 375 27.27 -43.84 -14.31
CA ALA A 375 27.88 -44.96 -15.02
C ALA A 375 27.56 -46.32 -14.37
N ASN A 376 27.60 -46.40 -13.04
CA ASN A 376 27.31 -47.62 -12.29
C ASN A 376 25.82 -47.95 -12.30
N ALA A 377 24.96 -46.94 -12.14
CA ALA A 377 23.52 -47.11 -12.22
C ALA A 377 23.10 -47.64 -13.60
N LYS A 378 23.70 -47.16 -14.69
CA LYS A 378 23.48 -47.70 -16.05
C LYS A 378 23.87 -49.18 -16.15
N GLN A 379 25.02 -49.58 -15.61
CA GLN A 379 25.45 -50.99 -15.59
C GLN A 379 24.47 -51.89 -14.81
N ILE A 380 23.92 -51.39 -13.70
CA ILE A 380 22.93 -52.12 -12.89
C ILE A 380 21.60 -52.25 -13.63
N ILE A 381 21.12 -51.17 -14.25
CA ILE A 381 19.84 -51.15 -14.99
C ILE A 381 19.90 -52.05 -16.23
N ASN A 382 21.03 -52.06 -16.93
CA ASN A 382 21.25 -52.91 -18.11
C ASN A 382 21.53 -54.39 -17.76
N ASN A 383 21.56 -54.76 -16.46
CA ASN A 383 21.97 -56.08 -15.96
C ASN A 383 23.41 -56.50 -16.37
N GLU A 384 24.30 -55.53 -16.62
CA GLU A 384 25.72 -55.78 -16.93
C GLU A 384 26.52 -56.14 -15.67
N LYS A 385 26.12 -55.61 -14.51
CA LYS A 385 26.69 -55.92 -13.19
C LYS A 385 25.62 -56.01 -12.12
N SER A 386 25.82 -56.90 -11.16
CA SER A 386 24.98 -57.07 -9.97
C SER A 386 25.32 -56.04 -8.88
N LEU A 387 24.45 -55.88 -7.88
CA LEU A 387 24.72 -55.00 -6.74
C LEU A 387 25.98 -55.41 -5.93
N VAL A 388 26.31 -56.70 -5.93
CA VAL A 388 27.46 -57.26 -5.19
C VAL A 388 28.79 -56.82 -5.81
N ASP A 389 28.82 -56.57 -7.13
CA ASP A 389 29.99 -56.01 -7.83
C ASP A 389 30.33 -54.58 -7.35
N PHE A 390 29.37 -53.93 -6.69
CA PHE A 390 29.55 -52.61 -6.08
C PHE A 390 29.76 -52.66 -4.57
N ALA A 391 29.92 -53.84 -3.96
CA ALA A 391 30.26 -53.98 -2.55
C ALA A 391 31.50 -53.16 -2.18
N VAL A 392 31.57 -52.77 -0.91
CA VAL A 392 32.65 -51.98 -0.31
C VAL A 392 33.29 -52.80 0.81
N SER A 393 34.53 -52.47 1.19
CA SER A 393 35.26 -53.19 2.24
C SER A 393 34.43 -53.30 3.53
N ASN A 394 34.39 -54.49 4.14
CA ASN A 394 33.60 -54.83 5.35
C ASN A 394 32.10 -55.09 5.14
N MET A 395 31.63 -55.18 3.90
CA MET A 395 30.25 -55.58 3.61
C MET A 395 30.09 -57.11 3.62
N ASP A 396 29.25 -57.65 4.52
CA ASP A 396 28.81 -59.05 4.46
C ASP A 396 27.80 -59.21 3.32
N THR A 397 28.32 -59.65 2.17
CA THR A 397 27.57 -59.79 0.93
C THR A 397 26.50 -60.87 1.00
N ASP A 398 26.71 -61.92 1.79
CA ASP A 398 25.78 -63.04 1.91
C ASP A 398 24.55 -62.63 2.75
N VAL A 399 24.79 -61.95 3.88
CA VAL A 399 23.73 -61.41 4.73
C VAL A 399 22.94 -60.33 4.01
N PHE A 400 23.63 -59.44 3.28
CA PHE A 400 22.99 -58.40 2.49
C PHE A 400 22.09 -58.99 1.41
N MET A 401 22.59 -59.94 0.61
CA MET A 401 21.81 -60.57 -0.47
C MET A 401 20.62 -61.37 0.06
N LYS A 402 20.78 -62.06 1.19
CA LYS A 402 19.66 -62.74 1.86
C LYS A 402 18.56 -61.76 2.24
N LYS A 403 18.90 -60.67 2.94
CA LYS A 403 17.91 -59.64 3.30
C LYS A 403 17.32 -58.92 2.09
N LEU A 404 18.09 -58.76 1.01
CA LEU A 404 17.62 -58.15 -0.23
C LEU A 404 16.55 -59.00 -0.92
N ASN A 405 16.75 -60.32 -0.94
CA ASN A 405 15.78 -61.27 -1.49
C ASN A 405 14.52 -61.38 -0.60
N ASP A 406 14.69 -61.32 0.72
CA ASP A 406 13.61 -61.39 1.71
C ASP A 406 12.90 -60.03 1.94
N PHE A 407 13.29 -58.97 1.24
CA PHE A 407 12.81 -57.60 1.52
C PHE A 407 11.32 -57.41 1.19
N ASP A 408 10.54 -57.01 2.20
CA ASP A 408 9.13 -56.63 2.09
C ASP A 408 8.95 -55.10 2.16
N ASP A 409 8.24 -54.52 1.18
CA ASP A 409 7.98 -53.07 1.07
C ASP A 409 7.07 -52.51 2.18
N LYS A 410 6.53 -53.35 3.08
CA LYS A 410 5.65 -52.90 4.18
C LYS A 410 6.29 -51.82 5.06
N SER A 411 7.59 -51.87 5.32
CA SER A 411 8.30 -50.86 6.13
C SER A 411 8.27 -49.48 5.48
N LEU A 412 8.29 -49.42 4.15
CA LEU A 412 8.30 -48.20 3.35
C LEU A 412 6.92 -47.57 3.13
N LYS A 413 5.84 -48.25 3.54
CA LYS A 413 4.48 -47.73 3.41
C LYS A 413 4.32 -46.39 4.12
N HIS A 414 4.97 -46.21 5.27
CA HIS A 414 4.92 -44.96 6.04
C HIS A 414 5.59 -43.80 5.29
N HIS A 415 6.66 -44.03 4.53
CA HIS A 415 7.34 -42.99 3.73
C HIS A 415 6.39 -42.44 2.66
N LYS A 416 5.66 -43.32 1.97
CA LYS A 416 4.66 -42.93 0.95
C LYS A 416 3.49 -42.14 1.55
N VAL A 417 2.96 -42.61 2.69
CA VAL A 417 1.86 -41.91 3.37
C VAL A 417 2.32 -40.54 3.85
N PHE A 418 3.54 -40.43 4.38
CA PHE A 418 4.15 -39.18 4.77
C PHE A 418 4.32 -38.23 3.57
N SER A 419 4.89 -38.69 2.45
CA SER A 419 5.04 -37.88 1.24
C SER A 419 3.69 -37.35 0.73
N LYS A 420 2.65 -38.19 0.70
CA LYS A 420 1.34 -37.79 0.20
C LYS A 420 0.56 -36.87 1.16
N LYS A 421 0.50 -37.22 2.45
CA LYS A 421 -0.35 -36.52 3.43
C LYS A 421 0.34 -35.30 4.05
N ILE A 422 1.64 -35.41 4.35
CA ILE A 422 2.38 -34.40 5.10
C ILE A 422 3.14 -33.47 4.17
N LEU A 423 3.99 -34.03 3.28
CA LEU A 423 4.71 -33.21 2.29
C LEU A 423 3.81 -32.70 1.16
N LYS A 424 2.61 -33.28 1.00
CA LYS A 424 1.64 -32.96 -0.06
C LYS A 424 2.23 -33.09 -1.47
N ILE A 425 3.17 -34.03 -1.65
CA ILE A 425 3.77 -34.35 -2.96
C ILE A 425 3.17 -35.64 -3.54
N SER A 426 3.01 -35.66 -4.85
CA SER A 426 2.51 -36.84 -5.59
C SER A 426 3.60 -37.93 -5.69
N PRO A 427 3.22 -39.20 -5.90
CA PRO A 427 4.18 -40.28 -6.16
C PRO A 427 5.16 -39.92 -7.28
N GLY A 428 6.47 -40.14 -7.08
CA GLY A 428 7.52 -39.78 -8.05
C GLY A 428 8.07 -38.36 -7.94
N GLN A 429 7.31 -37.43 -7.36
CA GLN A 429 7.77 -36.06 -7.19
C GLN A 429 8.91 -35.98 -6.17
N ARG A 430 9.78 -34.99 -6.40
CA ARG A 430 11.03 -34.79 -5.65
C ARG A 430 10.91 -33.55 -4.76
N ALA A 431 11.42 -33.62 -3.54
CA ALA A 431 11.49 -32.49 -2.63
C ALA A 431 12.65 -32.64 -1.64
N VAL A 432 13.13 -31.52 -1.12
CA VAL A 432 14.11 -31.46 -0.03
C VAL A 432 13.47 -30.79 1.19
N VAL A 433 13.71 -31.32 2.38
CA VAL A 433 13.27 -30.71 3.64
C VAL A 433 14.50 -30.32 4.45
N ILE A 434 14.61 -29.08 4.93
CA ILE A 434 15.68 -28.67 5.85
C ILE A 434 15.09 -28.09 7.13
N ASN A 435 15.35 -28.74 8.26
CA ASN A 435 14.78 -28.40 9.58
C ASN A 435 13.28 -28.07 9.54
N GLY A 436 12.51 -28.84 8.74
CA GLY A 436 11.08 -28.67 8.54
C GLY A 436 10.66 -27.78 7.38
N ARG A 437 11.55 -26.94 6.83
CA ARG A 437 11.25 -26.17 5.60
C ARG A 437 11.23 -27.08 4.38
N VAL A 438 10.13 -27.11 3.64
CA VAL A 438 9.97 -27.90 2.41
C VAL A 438 10.36 -27.06 1.19
N VAL A 439 11.30 -27.57 0.41
CA VAL A 439 11.79 -27.03 -0.86
C VAL A 439 11.36 -28.01 -1.97
N GLY A 440 10.33 -27.62 -2.74
CA GLY A 440 9.69 -28.45 -3.76
C GLY A 440 8.16 -28.33 -3.70
N PRO A 441 7.41 -29.19 -4.42
CA PRO A 441 7.91 -30.23 -5.32
C PRO A 441 8.69 -29.63 -6.49
N PHE A 442 9.77 -30.30 -6.91
CA PHE A 442 10.52 -29.92 -8.10
C PHE A 442 9.80 -30.38 -9.38
N ASP A 443 9.94 -29.60 -10.45
CA ASP A 443 9.42 -29.97 -11.77
C ASP A 443 10.17 -31.19 -12.32
N GLU A 444 9.63 -31.88 -13.33
CA GLU A 444 10.20 -33.15 -13.83
C GLU A 444 11.67 -33.02 -14.24
N ASN A 445 12.03 -31.94 -14.94
CA ASN A 445 13.37 -31.67 -15.44
C ASN A 445 14.17 -30.67 -14.58
N GLU A 446 13.66 -30.29 -13.40
CA GLU A 446 14.34 -29.34 -12.52
C GLU A 446 15.52 -30.04 -11.81
N GLU A 447 16.72 -29.46 -11.90
CA GLU A 447 17.89 -29.98 -11.22
C GLU A 447 18.15 -29.23 -9.91
N PHE A 448 18.56 -29.98 -8.88
CA PHE A 448 19.00 -29.42 -7.60
C PHE A 448 20.39 -29.98 -7.31
N THR A 449 21.41 -29.14 -7.52
CA THR A 449 22.82 -29.56 -7.58
C THR A 449 23.50 -29.49 -6.20
N GLN A 450 24.78 -29.84 -6.15
CA GLN A 450 25.59 -29.69 -4.93
C GLN A 450 25.65 -28.23 -4.46
N GLU A 451 25.75 -27.29 -5.39
CA GLU A 451 25.78 -25.85 -5.13
C GLU A 451 24.46 -25.36 -4.53
N ASP A 452 23.32 -25.95 -4.91
CA ASP A 452 22.02 -25.65 -4.32
C ASP A 452 21.91 -26.15 -2.87
N PHE A 453 22.45 -27.32 -2.55
CA PHE A 453 22.55 -27.80 -1.17
C PHE A 453 23.50 -26.92 -0.33
N HIS A 454 24.60 -26.46 -0.92
CA HIS A 454 25.51 -25.53 -0.25
C HIS A 454 24.81 -24.19 0.04
N LEU A 455 24.10 -23.63 -0.95
CA LEU A 455 23.27 -22.45 -0.77
C LEU A 455 22.24 -22.65 0.36
N LEU A 456 21.52 -23.77 0.35
CA LEU A 456 20.50 -24.11 1.35
C LEU A 456 21.09 -24.16 2.78
N GLU A 457 22.29 -24.70 2.93
CA GLU A 457 23.02 -24.72 4.20
C GLU A 457 23.46 -23.32 4.64
N VAL A 458 24.15 -22.56 3.78
CA VAL A 458 24.63 -21.20 4.10
C VAL A 458 23.47 -20.28 4.45
N TYR A 459 22.40 -20.33 3.66
CA TYR A 459 21.19 -19.56 3.89
C TYR A 459 20.53 -19.93 5.24
N SER A 460 20.34 -21.23 5.52
CA SER A 460 19.69 -21.68 6.76
C SER A 460 20.51 -21.36 8.01
N LYS A 461 21.85 -21.44 7.92
CA LYS A 461 22.74 -21.04 9.01
C LYS A 461 22.63 -19.56 9.34
N SER A 462 22.74 -18.73 8.30
CA SER A 462 22.65 -17.27 8.41
C SER A 462 21.28 -16.82 8.90
N LEU A 463 20.21 -17.45 8.41
CA LEU A 463 18.84 -17.08 8.75
C LEU A 463 18.46 -17.42 10.20
N TYR A 464 18.78 -18.63 10.66
CA TYR A 464 18.33 -19.07 11.99
C TYR A 464 19.30 -19.99 12.73
N ALA A 465 19.99 -20.91 12.07
CA ALA A 465 20.62 -22.03 12.79
C ALA A 465 21.77 -21.57 13.70
N ASP A 466 22.61 -20.64 13.25
CA ASP A 466 23.75 -20.16 14.06
C ASP A 466 23.27 -19.37 15.28
N LYS A 467 22.24 -18.53 15.10
CA LYS A 467 21.61 -17.79 16.19
C LYS A 467 20.93 -18.73 17.18
N LEU A 468 20.14 -19.68 16.69
CA LEU A 468 19.45 -20.66 17.52
C LEU A 468 20.43 -21.50 18.34
N VAL A 469 21.53 -21.95 17.74
CA VAL A 469 22.58 -22.68 18.45
C VAL A 469 23.25 -21.81 19.51
N SER A 470 23.51 -20.52 19.21
CA SER A 470 24.10 -19.59 20.18
C SER A 470 23.19 -19.40 21.40
N GLU A 471 21.89 -19.24 21.21
CA GLU A 471 20.92 -19.07 22.30
C GLU A 471 20.65 -20.37 23.06
N LEU A 472 20.68 -21.53 22.41
CA LEU A 472 20.54 -22.81 23.11
C LEU A 472 21.77 -23.11 23.95
N LYS A 473 22.98 -22.75 23.50
CA LYS A 473 24.22 -22.93 24.25
C LYS A 473 24.32 -22.06 25.51
N SER A 474 23.63 -20.93 25.56
CA SER A 474 23.63 -20.07 26.75
C SER A 474 22.70 -20.61 27.84
N GLY A 475 21.71 -21.43 27.49
CA GLY A 475 20.71 -21.98 28.41
C GLY A 475 20.76 -23.50 28.65
N LEU A 476 21.50 -24.27 27.85
CA LEU A 476 21.63 -25.73 27.95
C LEU A 476 23.09 -26.17 28.01
N GLU A 477 23.34 -27.28 28.71
CA GLU A 477 24.67 -27.91 28.72
C GLU A 477 25.01 -28.53 27.34
N PRO A 478 26.29 -28.60 26.94
CA PRO A 478 26.69 -29.16 25.64
C PRO A 478 26.22 -30.60 25.38
N SER A 479 26.04 -31.40 26.44
CA SER A 479 25.53 -32.78 26.35
C SER A 479 24.02 -32.87 26.07
N GLU A 480 23.28 -31.79 26.27
CA GLU A 480 21.82 -31.72 26.05
C GLU A 480 21.45 -31.21 24.65
N MET A 481 22.46 -30.79 23.88
CA MET A 481 22.34 -30.34 22.50
C MET A 481 21.99 -31.51 21.58
N ASP A 482 20.77 -31.49 21.06
CA ASP A 482 20.25 -32.52 20.17
C ASP A 482 19.80 -31.90 18.83
N SER A 483 20.22 -32.55 17.75
CA SER A 483 19.89 -32.16 16.37
C SER A 483 18.38 -32.25 16.10
N GLU A 484 17.66 -33.16 16.77
CA GLU A 484 16.19 -33.22 16.66
C GLU A 484 15.50 -32.06 17.36
N LYS A 485 15.94 -31.65 18.55
CA LYS A 485 15.42 -30.47 19.25
C LYS A 485 15.56 -29.22 18.38
N VAL A 486 16.74 -29.02 17.77
CA VAL A 486 16.99 -27.89 16.87
C VAL A 486 16.07 -27.92 15.65
N MET A 487 15.88 -29.08 15.03
CA MET A 487 14.93 -29.25 13.92
C MET A 487 13.50 -28.86 14.34
N LYS A 488 13.03 -29.34 15.50
CA LYS A 488 11.68 -29.06 16.01
C LYS A 488 11.48 -27.57 16.31
N VAL A 489 12.42 -26.96 17.04
CA VAL A 489 12.36 -25.54 17.41
C VAL A 489 12.46 -24.64 16.17
N ALA A 490 13.39 -24.93 15.26
CA ALA A 490 13.53 -24.19 14.01
C ALA A 490 12.24 -24.23 13.19
N SER A 491 11.63 -25.41 13.02
CA SER A 491 10.41 -25.52 12.22
C SER A 491 9.25 -24.68 12.78
N VAL A 492 9.07 -24.69 14.10
CA VAL A 492 8.02 -23.89 14.76
C VAL A 492 8.26 -22.39 14.56
N LEU A 493 9.48 -21.93 14.84
CA LEU A 493 9.85 -20.52 14.70
C LEU A 493 9.73 -20.02 13.26
N LEU A 494 10.09 -20.85 12.29
CA LEU A 494 10.06 -20.50 10.87
C LEU A 494 8.67 -20.64 10.25
N SER A 495 7.82 -21.54 10.77
CA SER A 495 6.43 -21.69 10.33
C SER A 495 5.56 -20.47 10.65
N GLN A 496 5.98 -19.65 11.61
CA GLN A 496 5.31 -18.43 12.03
C GLN A 496 6.25 -17.23 11.79
N PRO A 497 6.48 -16.83 10.53
CA PRO A 497 7.43 -15.78 10.21
C PRO A 497 7.04 -14.48 10.89
N GLN A 498 8.03 -13.86 11.52
CA GLN A 498 7.82 -12.68 12.33
C GLN A 498 7.55 -11.44 11.44
N LEU A 499 6.32 -10.94 11.48
CA LEU A 499 5.90 -9.78 10.67
C LEU A 499 6.50 -8.43 11.12
N LYS A 500 7.04 -8.35 12.35
CA LYS A 500 7.60 -7.12 12.94
C LYS A 500 8.81 -7.43 13.81
N VAL A 501 9.87 -6.64 13.73
CA VAL A 501 11.08 -6.80 14.56
C VAL A 501 10.73 -6.79 16.06
N ARG A 502 11.28 -7.74 16.83
CA ARG A 502 11.17 -7.80 18.29
C ARG A 502 12.27 -6.92 18.87
N ASN A 503 11.89 -5.94 19.65
CA ASN A 503 12.82 -5.10 20.38
C ASN A 503 12.79 -5.49 21.86
N GLU A 504 13.95 -5.73 22.43
CA GLU A 504 14.09 -5.87 23.88
C GLU A 504 13.84 -4.50 24.54
N ILE A 505 12.91 -4.45 25.50
CA ILE A 505 12.61 -3.23 26.24
C ILE A 505 13.54 -3.15 27.44
N LYS A 506 14.51 -2.23 27.39
CA LYS A 506 15.42 -1.98 28.52
C LYS A 506 14.84 -0.89 29.42
N PHE A 507 14.72 -1.17 30.72
CA PHE A 507 14.27 -0.23 31.73
C PHE A 507 15.26 -0.16 32.90
N TYR A 508 15.38 1.00 33.53
CA TYR A 508 16.37 1.26 34.60
C TYR A 508 15.96 0.64 35.94
N SER A 509 14.69 0.80 36.33
CA SER A 509 14.11 0.26 37.56
C SER A 509 12.60 0.12 37.43
N ASP A 510 12.03 -0.85 38.13
CA ASP A 510 10.60 -1.17 38.15
C ASP A 510 9.99 -1.15 39.56
N LYS A 511 10.78 -0.80 40.59
CA LYS A 511 10.40 -0.92 42.00
C LYS A 511 9.15 -0.12 42.38
N HIS A 512 8.98 1.07 41.80
CA HIS A 512 7.90 2.01 42.14
C HIS A 512 7.01 2.39 40.95
N SER A 513 7.42 2.03 39.74
CA SER A 513 6.80 2.44 38.48
C SER A 513 6.10 1.28 37.75
N ALA A 514 6.17 0.05 38.27
CA ALA A 514 5.57 -1.11 37.63
C ALA A 514 4.68 -1.92 38.56
N ILE A 515 3.63 -2.51 37.99
CA ILE A 515 2.85 -3.59 38.59
C ILE A 515 3.23 -4.88 37.88
N LYS A 516 3.60 -5.91 38.66
CA LYS A 516 3.88 -7.25 38.15
C LYS A 516 2.78 -8.20 38.59
N ILE A 517 2.19 -8.91 37.65
CA ILE A 517 1.16 -9.91 37.89
C ILE A 517 1.72 -11.25 37.39
N PRO A 518 1.91 -12.25 38.26
CA PRO A 518 2.42 -13.55 37.85
C PRO A 518 1.41 -14.28 36.96
N ALA A 519 1.91 -15.28 36.24
CA ALA A 519 1.10 -16.21 35.48
C ALA A 519 0.12 -16.97 36.40
N ALA A 520 -1.04 -17.34 35.87
CA ALA A 520 -2.06 -18.07 36.63
C ALA A 520 -1.58 -19.48 37.00
N ASP A 521 -0.85 -20.12 36.09
CA ASP A 521 -0.13 -21.37 36.33
C ASP A 521 1.37 -21.16 36.10
N ILE A 522 2.17 -21.43 37.13
CA ILE A 522 3.63 -21.21 37.13
C ILE A 522 4.37 -22.38 36.49
N GLU A 523 3.76 -23.58 36.49
CA GLU A 523 4.37 -24.79 35.95
C GLU A 523 4.16 -24.91 34.44
N GLU A 524 3.15 -24.21 33.90
CA GLU A 524 2.89 -24.14 32.47
C GLU A 524 3.60 -22.96 31.77
N PRO A 525 3.92 -23.08 30.46
CA PRO A 525 4.43 -21.96 29.68
C PRO A 525 3.48 -20.75 29.75
N ALA A 526 4.02 -19.59 30.12
CA ALA A 526 3.27 -18.35 30.22
C ALA A 526 3.70 -17.33 29.14
N HIS A 527 2.75 -16.53 28.68
CA HIS A 527 3.03 -15.40 27.79
C HIS A 527 3.62 -14.23 28.59
N GLU A 528 4.68 -13.60 28.09
CA GLU A 528 5.22 -12.38 28.69
C GLU A 528 4.56 -11.14 28.07
N ILE A 529 3.84 -10.36 28.88
CA ILE A 529 3.12 -9.16 28.45
C ILE A 529 3.68 -7.95 29.19
N VAL A 530 4.39 -7.08 28.45
CA VAL A 530 4.88 -5.80 28.97
C VAL A 530 4.02 -4.67 28.40
N ALA A 531 3.38 -3.92 29.29
CA ALA A 531 2.57 -2.75 28.93
C ALA A 531 3.20 -1.48 29.52
N ILE A 532 3.37 -0.44 28.71
CA ILE A 532 3.86 0.87 29.16
C ILE A 532 2.78 1.90 28.86
N LEU A 533 2.25 2.55 29.89
CA LEU A 533 1.12 3.46 29.72
C LEU A 533 1.19 4.65 30.68
N ASP A 534 0.73 5.80 30.21
CA ASP A 534 0.36 6.92 31.07
C ASP A 534 -1.08 6.69 31.56
N PRO A 535 -1.33 6.51 32.88
CA PRO A 535 -2.64 6.17 33.41
C PRO A 535 -3.71 7.23 33.15
N VAL A 536 -3.33 8.49 32.89
CA VAL A 536 -4.27 9.57 32.54
C VAL A 536 -4.38 9.83 31.04
N SER A 537 -3.84 8.93 30.21
CA SER A 537 -4.00 9.01 28.75
C SER A 537 -5.34 8.43 28.28
N LYS A 538 -5.85 8.91 27.13
CA LYS A 538 -7.05 8.36 26.49
C LYS A 538 -6.92 6.86 26.15
N GLY A 539 -5.71 6.40 25.84
CA GLY A 539 -5.44 5.00 25.47
C GLY A 539 -5.42 4.03 26.66
N ALA A 540 -5.12 4.52 27.87
CA ALA A 540 -4.98 3.68 29.06
C ALA A 540 -6.28 2.93 29.41
N GLY A 541 -7.45 3.58 29.33
CA GLY A 541 -8.73 2.93 29.64
C GLY A 541 -9.05 1.75 28.72
N LYS A 542 -8.74 1.89 27.41
CA LYS A 542 -8.87 0.81 26.43
C LYS A 542 -7.91 -0.33 26.74
N LEU A 543 -6.63 -0.01 26.95
CA LEU A 543 -5.60 -1.02 27.20
C LEU A 543 -5.86 -1.78 28.51
N ALA A 544 -6.24 -1.09 29.58
CA ALA A 544 -6.57 -1.70 30.86
C ALA A 544 -7.69 -2.76 30.73
N SER A 545 -8.73 -2.45 29.95
CA SER A 545 -9.84 -3.39 29.71
C SER A 545 -9.38 -4.63 28.94
N ILE A 546 -8.52 -4.45 27.92
CA ILE A 546 -7.95 -5.56 27.14
C ILE A 546 -7.02 -6.43 28.02
N LEU A 547 -6.14 -5.81 28.80
CA LEU A 547 -5.23 -6.52 29.70
C LEU A 547 -6.01 -7.33 30.74
N GLY A 548 -7.09 -6.78 31.30
CA GLY A 548 -7.95 -7.49 32.25
C GLY A 548 -8.59 -8.76 31.66
N VAL A 549 -9.02 -8.72 30.39
CA VAL A 549 -9.54 -9.90 29.69
C VAL A 549 -8.42 -10.90 29.40
N LEU A 550 -7.28 -10.44 28.89
CA LEU A 550 -6.14 -11.32 28.61
C LEU A 550 -5.65 -12.03 29.87
N GLN A 551 -5.64 -11.35 31.02
CA GLN A 551 -5.25 -11.95 32.30
C GLN A 551 -6.11 -13.17 32.68
N ARG A 552 -7.37 -13.21 32.25
CA ARG A 552 -8.29 -14.32 32.53
C ARG A 552 -8.26 -15.41 31.46
N VAL A 553 -8.02 -15.03 30.20
CA VAL A 553 -8.15 -15.93 29.04
C VAL A 553 -6.84 -16.67 28.72
N ILE A 554 -5.68 -16.08 29.03
CA ILE A 554 -4.38 -16.69 28.74
C ILE A 554 -3.49 -16.79 29.98
N ASN A 555 -2.69 -17.86 30.07
CA ASN A 555 -1.64 -17.94 31.08
C ASN A 555 -0.53 -16.95 30.73
N ALA A 556 -0.41 -15.85 31.48
CA ALA A 556 0.49 -14.74 31.14
C ALA A 556 1.07 -14.02 32.37
N HIS A 557 2.37 -13.70 32.29
CA HIS A 557 3.07 -12.80 33.20
C HIS A 557 2.96 -11.36 32.71
N PHE A 558 2.30 -10.49 33.47
CA PHE A 558 2.15 -9.08 33.11
C PHE A 558 3.14 -8.21 33.86
N THR A 559 3.81 -7.31 33.14
CA THR A 559 4.54 -6.17 33.72
C THR A 559 3.97 -4.88 33.14
N ILE A 560 3.30 -4.09 33.98
CA ILE A 560 2.62 -2.85 33.61
C ILE A 560 3.39 -1.67 34.18
N PHE A 561 4.07 -0.90 33.33
CA PHE A 561 4.78 0.32 33.67
C PHE A 561 3.88 1.56 33.56
N PHE A 562 3.94 2.42 34.57
CA PHE A 562 3.32 3.74 34.58
C PHE A 562 4.35 4.81 34.19
N ASN A 563 4.18 5.36 32.98
CA ASN A 563 5.02 6.43 32.45
C ASN A 563 4.26 7.76 32.46
N CYS A 564 4.04 8.30 33.66
CA CYS A 564 3.24 9.50 33.88
C CYS A 564 3.95 10.77 33.39
N VAL A 565 3.17 11.74 32.90
CA VAL A 565 3.64 13.10 32.63
C VAL A 565 3.57 13.91 33.93
N ASP A 566 4.66 14.58 34.30
CA ASP A 566 4.76 15.34 35.57
C ASP A 566 3.79 16.55 35.60
N LYS A 567 3.61 17.25 34.48
CA LYS A 567 2.80 18.46 34.41
C LYS A 567 1.88 18.47 33.19
N HIS A 568 0.60 18.71 33.44
CA HIS A 568 -0.39 18.93 32.39
C HIS A 568 -0.81 20.40 32.36
N SER A 569 -0.85 21.00 31.17
CA SER A 569 -1.37 22.35 30.96
C SER A 569 -2.90 22.43 31.07
N ALA A 570 -3.59 21.31 30.94
CA ALA A 570 -5.04 21.17 31.03
C ALA A 570 -5.42 19.80 31.61
N MET A 571 -6.69 19.63 31.98
CA MET A 571 -7.20 18.33 32.45
C MET A 571 -7.02 17.25 31.36
N PRO A 572 -6.28 16.16 31.62
CA PRO A 572 -5.89 15.19 30.60
C PRO A 572 -7.05 14.29 30.15
N LEU A 573 -7.98 13.97 31.06
CA LEU A 573 -9.19 13.19 30.77
C LEU A 573 -10.44 14.07 30.91
N LYS A 574 -11.16 14.28 29.80
CA LYS A 574 -12.41 15.05 29.75
C LYS A 574 -13.64 14.18 29.48
N SER A 575 -13.48 12.86 29.48
CA SER A 575 -14.51 11.90 29.05
C SER A 575 -14.50 10.65 29.91
N PHE A 576 -15.69 10.08 30.13
CA PHE A 576 -15.86 8.74 30.69
C PHE A 576 -15.83 7.72 29.54
N SER A 577 -15.15 6.58 29.73
CA SER A 577 -15.07 5.54 28.71
C SER A 577 -15.33 4.15 29.27
N ARG A 578 -15.94 3.29 28.45
CA ARG A 578 -16.14 1.87 28.71
C ARG A 578 -15.79 1.10 27.45
N PHE A 579 -15.02 0.03 27.61
CA PHE A 579 -14.70 -0.88 26.51
C PHE A 579 -15.64 -2.07 26.58
N VAL A 580 -16.29 -2.38 25.46
CA VAL A 580 -17.25 -3.49 25.37
C VAL A 580 -16.50 -4.74 24.92
N LEU A 581 -16.08 -5.55 25.88
CA LEU A 581 -15.43 -6.83 25.66
C LEU A 581 -15.74 -7.76 26.84
N SER A 582 -16.07 -9.02 26.54
CA SER A 582 -16.32 -10.06 27.54
C SER A 582 -15.26 -11.15 27.44
N GLU A 583 -14.84 -11.67 28.59
CA GLU A 583 -13.91 -12.80 28.71
C GLU A 583 -14.52 -14.13 28.27
N GLU A 584 -15.82 -14.31 28.50
CA GLU A 584 -16.57 -15.52 28.20
C GLU A 584 -17.94 -15.19 27.55
N PRO A 585 -18.50 -16.11 26.75
CA PRO A 585 -19.86 -15.99 26.26
C PRO A 585 -20.88 -16.01 27.41
N ILE A 586 -21.83 -15.07 27.40
CA ILE A 586 -22.89 -14.98 28.40
C ILE A 586 -24.10 -15.77 27.89
N PHE A 587 -24.62 -16.69 28.70
CA PHE A 587 -25.82 -17.48 28.37
C PHE A 587 -27.00 -17.09 29.28
N GLY A 588 -28.20 -17.08 28.70
CA GLY A 588 -29.46 -16.94 29.43
C GLY A 588 -29.85 -18.23 30.15
N SER A 589 -30.86 -18.16 31.01
CA SER A 589 -31.39 -19.31 31.75
C SER A 589 -31.95 -20.44 30.85
N ASN A 590 -32.26 -20.12 29.59
CA ASN A 590 -32.71 -21.05 28.56
C ASN A 590 -31.57 -21.69 27.75
N GLY A 591 -30.31 -21.44 28.08
CA GLY A 591 -29.14 -21.96 27.35
C GLY A 591 -28.83 -21.26 26.03
N ASN A 592 -29.66 -20.30 25.60
CA ASN A 592 -29.35 -19.43 24.47
C ASN A 592 -28.38 -18.33 24.90
N PHE A 593 -27.76 -17.63 23.93
CA PHE A 593 -26.97 -16.44 24.24
C PHE A 593 -27.81 -15.45 25.07
N GLY A 594 -27.24 -15.00 26.18
CA GLY A 594 -27.82 -14.00 27.06
C GLY A 594 -27.79 -12.62 26.44
N ILE A 595 -28.05 -11.59 27.25
CA ILE A 595 -27.97 -10.20 26.80
C ILE A 595 -26.53 -9.94 26.32
N ALA A 596 -26.40 -9.49 25.07
CA ALA A 596 -25.11 -9.17 24.46
C ALA A 596 -24.35 -8.14 25.31
N PRO A 597 -23.00 -8.16 25.31
CA PRO A 597 -22.22 -7.18 26.05
C PRO A 597 -22.56 -5.76 25.61
N PHE A 598 -22.80 -4.86 26.58
CA PHE A 598 -23.13 -3.46 26.31
C PHE A 598 -22.36 -2.52 27.22
N ALA A 599 -22.18 -1.28 26.80
CA ALA A 599 -21.54 -0.25 27.61
C ALA A 599 -22.54 0.32 28.62
N LYS A 600 -22.32 0.06 29.91
CA LYS A 600 -23.09 0.65 31.01
C LYS A 600 -22.28 1.69 31.78
N PHE A 601 -22.81 2.89 31.86
CA PHE A 601 -22.30 3.96 32.72
C PHE A 601 -23.22 4.12 33.92
N SER A 602 -22.72 3.78 35.10
CA SER A 602 -23.44 3.93 36.37
C SER A 602 -22.90 5.12 37.14
N SER A 603 -23.77 5.83 37.87
CA SER A 603 -23.38 6.92 38.78
C SER A 603 -22.63 8.07 38.10
N LEU A 604 -23.03 8.43 36.87
CA LEU A 604 -22.55 9.66 36.23
C LEU A 604 -23.10 10.89 36.97
N PRO A 605 -22.33 11.99 37.06
CA PRO A 605 -22.85 13.23 37.64
C PRO A 605 -23.98 13.78 36.76
N THR A 606 -25.07 14.25 37.37
CA THR A 606 -26.30 14.58 36.62
C THR A 606 -26.33 15.97 35.99
N SER A 607 -25.59 16.91 36.57
CA SER A 607 -25.56 18.33 36.16
C SER A 607 -24.78 18.63 34.87
N PRO A 608 -23.66 17.96 34.54
CA PRO A 608 -22.96 18.22 33.28
C PRO A 608 -23.74 17.75 32.05
N LEU A 609 -23.50 18.43 30.93
CA LEU A 609 -23.94 17.98 29.60
C LEU A 609 -22.95 16.95 29.05
N PHE A 610 -23.46 15.81 28.56
CA PHE A 610 -22.65 14.77 27.94
C PHE A 610 -22.97 14.61 26.46
N THR A 611 -21.95 14.23 25.70
CA THR A 611 -22.08 13.76 24.32
C THR A 611 -21.64 12.30 24.27
N LEU A 612 -22.47 11.42 23.72
CA LEU A 612 -22.13 10.02 23.52
C LEU A 612 -21.27 9.87 22.26
N GLY A 613 -20.03 9.40 22.43
CA GLY A 613 -19.12 9.09 21.34
C GLY A 613 -18.82 7.59 21.27
N MET A 614 -18.91 7.01 20.07
CA MET A 614 -18.56 5.61 19.82
C MET A 614 -17.20 5.54 19.13
N VAL A 615 -16.23 4.85 19.75
CA VAL A 615 -14.91 4.62 19.15
C VAL A 615 -14.84 3.19 18.63
N THR A 616 -14.87 3.04 17.31
CA THR A 616 -14.85 1.74 16.63
C THR A 616 -13.53 1.53 15.89
N PRO A 617 -13.20 0.29 15.48
CA PRO A 617 -12.17 0.07 14.48
C PRO A 617 -12.37 0.93 13.22
N GLU A 618 -11.28 1.28 12.55
CA GLU A 618 -11.29 2.25 11.45
C GLU A 618 -12.10 1.78 10.23
N ASN A 619 -12.10 0.47 9.95
CA ASN A 619 -12.90 -0.13 8.87
C ASN A 619 -14.37 -0.33 9.25
N TRP A 620 -14.80 0.08 10.44
CA TRP A 620 -16.19 -0.07 10.87
C TRP A 620 -16.95 1.23 10.65
N LEU A 621 -18.09 1.09 10.00
CA LEU A 621 -19.06 2.15 9.80
C LEU A 621 -20.28 1.85 10.68
N VAL A 622 -20.35 2.56 11.80
CA VAL A 622 -21.37 2.33 12.84
C VAL A 622 -22.33 3.51 12.87
N GLU A 623 -23.62 3.22 13.02
CA GLU A 623 -24.64 4.23 13.16
C GLU A 623 -25.54 3.99 14.37
N VAL A 624 -26.20 5.05 14.85
CA VAL A 624 -27.29 4.94 15.81
C VAL A 624 -28.58 4.60 15.05
N VAL A 625 -29.24 3.53 15.47
CA VAL A 625 -30.48 3.04 14.84
C VAL A 625 -31.71 3.29 15.70
N LYS A 626 -31.55 3.38 17.03
CA LYS A 626 -32.66 3.61 17.95
C LYS A 626 -32.22 4.37 19.19
N SER A 627 -32.83 5.54 19.41
CA SER A 627 -32.80 6.23 20.69
C SER A 627 -33.86 7.34 20.69
N PRO A 628 -34.64 7.51 21.76
CA PRO A 628 -35.55 8.65 21.91
C PRO A 628 -34.84 9.92 22.43
N TYR A 629 -33.57 9.80 22.84
CA TYR A 629 -32.82 10.88 23.50
C TYR A 629 -31.87 11.59 22.53
N ASP A 630 -31.57 12.85 22.82
CA ASP A 630 -30.52 13.59 22.12
C ASP A 630 -29.15 13.13 22.63
N LEU A 631 -28.48 12.27 21.86
CA LEU A 631 -27.17 11.70 22.22
C LEU A 631 -26.03 12.72 22.14
N ASP A 632 -26.27 13.89 21.54
CA ASP A 632 -25.28 14.96 21.47
C ASP A 632 -25.32 15.87 22.69
N ASN A 633 -26.49 15.98 23.33
CA ASN A 633 -26.78 16.89 24.43
C ASN A 633 -27.50 16.17 25.58
N ILE A 634 -26.89 15.12 26.12
CA ILE A 634 -27.45 14.34 27.22
C ILE A 634 -27.31 15.14 28.52
N HIS A 635 -28.41 15.67 29.03
CA HIS A 635 -28.47 16.31 30.35
C HIS A 635 -29.28 15.44 31.31
N LEU A 636 -28.60 14.65 32.15
CA LEU A 636 -29.23 13.61 32.95
C LEU A 636 -30.27 14.15 33.95
N GLU A 637 -30.15 15.39 34.41
CA GLU A 637 -31.15 16.05 35.26
C GLU A 637 -32.52 16.23 34.55
N GLN A 638 -32.53 16.30 33.21
CA GLN A 638 -33.74 16.46 32.41
C GLN A 638 -34.32 15.13 31.91
N VAL A 639 -33.69 14.01 32.22
CA VAL A 639 -34.15 12.69 31.77
C VAL A 639 -34.94 12.02 32.88
N GLU A 640 -36.18 11.60 32.60
CA GLU A 640 -37.06 10.93 33.57
C GLU A 640 -36.59 9.51 33.93
N SER A 641 -35.81 8.86 33.06
CA SER A 641 -35.37 7.47 33.21
C SER A 641 -33.94 7.25 32.68
N ASN A 642 -33.50 5.99 32.63
CA ASN A 642 -32.19 5.66 32.08
C ASN A 642 -32.11 5.96 30.57
N VAL A 643 -31.01 6.60 30.16
CA VAL A 643 -30.68 6.83 28.76
C VAL A 643 -30.24 5.52 28.11
N HIS A 644 -30.83 5.18 26.97
CA HIS A 644 -30.49 4.00 26.18
C HIS A 644 -30.38 4.36 24.70
N ALA A 645 -29.49 3.66 24.00
CA ALA A 645 -29.25 3.83 22.58
C ALA A 645 -28.73 2.52 21.97
N ASP A 646 -29.30 2.14 20.83
CA ASP A 646 -28.87 0.97 20.07
C ASP A 646 -28.09 1.44 18.84
N PHE A 647 -26.95 0.76 18.60
CA PHE A 647 -26.06 1.01 17.48
C PHE A 647 -25.97 -0.22 16.59
N GLU A 648 -25.80 0.01 15.29
CA GLU A 648 -25.62 -1.04 14.28
C GLU A 648 -24.30 -0.84 13.55
N LEU A 649 -23.56 -1.94 13.36
CA LEU A 649 -22.44 -2.00 12.42
C LEU A 649 -23.02 -2.22 11.02
N GLU A 650 -23.29 -1.12 10.32
CA GLU A 650 -23.96 -1.13 9.02
C GLU A 650 -23.06 -1.73 7.92
N HIS A 651 -21.78 -1.33 7.92
CA HIS A 651 -20.83 -1.71 6.88
C HIS A 651 -19.41 -1.94 7.42
N LEU A 652 -18.69 -2.83 6.74
CA LEU A 652 -17.25 -2.94 6.76
C LEU A 652 -16.66 -2.24 5.53
N LEU A 653 -15.59 -1.48 5.73
CA LEU A 653 -14.94 -0.75 4.65
C LEU A 653 -13.87 -1.61 3.98
N ILE A 654 -13.90 -1.64 2.65
CA ILE A 654 -12.76 -1.98 1.81
C ILE A 654 -12.04 -0.68 1.50
N GLU A 655 -10.78 -0.58 1.89
CA GLU A 655 -9.95 0.60 1.61
C GLU A 655 -8.88 0.21 0.59
N GLY A 656 -8.43 1.17 -0.23
CA GLY A 656 -7.37 0.88 -1.16
C GLY A 656 -6.66 2.08 -1.74
N HIS A 657 -5.59 1.78 -2.46
CA HIS A 657 -4.76 2.74 -3.18
C HIS A 657 -4.69 2.36 -4.66
N CYS A 658 -5.00 3.31 -5.54
CA CYS A 658 -4.96 3.11 -6.98
C CYS A 658 -3.86 3.96 -7.63
N TYR A 659 -3.07 3.35 -8.52
CA TYR A 659 -1.99 4.03 -9.25
C TYR A 659 -2.03 3.68 -10.74
N GLU A 660 -1.71 4.65 -11.58
CA GLU A 660 -1.48 4.44 -13.01
C GLU A 660 -0.10 3.80 -13.21
N GLN A 661 -0.03 2.72 -14.00
CA GLN A 661 1.17 1.90 -14.16
C GLN A 661 2.32 2.64 -14.87
N SER A 662 2.01 3.49 -15.86
CA SER A 662 3.03 4.21 -16.65
C SER A 662 3.61 5.41 -15.90
N SER A 663 2.78 6.13 -15.16
CA SER A 663 3.18 7.39 -14.51
C SER A 663 3.46 7.24 -13.02
N GLY A 664 3.03 6.15 -12.39
CA GLY A 664 3.04 5.96 -10.93
C GLY A 664 2.06 6.88 -10.19
N ASN A 665 1.37 7.78 -10.90
CA ASN A 665 0.49 8.77 -10.28
C ASN A 665 -0.89 8.19 -9.99
N PRO A 666 -1.57 8.68 -8.94
CA PRO A 666 -2.98 8.39 -8.72
C PRO A 666 -3.87 8.81 -9.90
N PRO A 667 -4.69 7.90 -10.47
CA PRO A 667 -5.66 8.25 -11.51
C PRO A 667 -6.85 8.98 -10.89
N ARG A 668 -6.67 10.27 -10.59
CA ARG A 668 -7.65 11.10 -9.87
C ARG A 668 -9.02 11.10 -10.57
N GLY A 669 -10.08 10.91 -9.79
CA GLY A 669 -11.46 10.86 -10.28
C GLY A 669 -11.86 9.52 -10.91
N LEU A 670 -10.94 8.54 -11.00
CA LEU A 670 -11.26 7.20 -11.49
C LEU A 670 -12.37 6.59 -10.63
N GLN A 671 -13.38 6.04 -11.29
CA GLN A 671 -14.53 5.47 -10.61
C GLN A 671 -14.40 3.96 -10.51
N PHE A 672 -14.55 3.46 -9.28
CA PHE A 672 -14.73 2.04 -9.01
C PHE A 672 -16.18 1.73 -8.68
N ILE A 673 -16.58 0.51 -9.03
CA ILE A 673 -17.81 -0.14 -8.59
C ILE A 673 -17.43 -1.43 -7.85
N LEU A 674 -18.23 -1.76 -6.84
CA LEU A 674 -18.14 -2.97 -6.06
C LEU A 674 -19.48 -3.67 -6.07
N GLY A 675 -19.46 -4.97 -6.35
CA GLY A 675 -20.67 -5.77 -6.34
C GLY A 675 -20.43 -7.26 -6.22
N THR A 676 -21.51 -8.00 -6.37
CA THR A 676 -21.51 -9.47 -6.39
C THR A 676 -21.73 -9.96 -7.82
N ASN A 677 -21.48 -11.23 -8.10
CA ASN A 677 -21.78 -11.83 -9.41
C ASN A 677 -23.24 -11.64 -9.88
N LYS A 678 -24.19 -11.44 -8.95
CA LYS A 678 -25.60 -11.21 -9.29
C LYS A 678 -25.92 -9.74 -9.57
N LYS A 679 -25.19 -8.82 -8.93
CA LYS A 679 -25.37 -7.37 -9.01
C LYS A 679 -23.97 -6.72 -8.94
N PRO A 680 -23.31 -6.47 -10.07
CA PRO A 680 -21.95 -5.94 -10.10
C PRO A 680 -21.86 -4.47 -9.64
N ASP A 681 -22.96 -3.72 -9.74
CA ASP A 681 -22.98 -2.27 -9.48
C ASP A 681 -23.79 -1.96 -8.20
N LEU A 682 -23.32 -2.42 -7.03
CA LEU A 682 -24.01 -2.17 -5.76
C LEU A 682 -23.56 -0.88 -5.09
N VAL A 683 -22.25 -0.62 -5.10
CA VAL A 683 -21.64 0.53 -4.44
C VAL A 683 -20.56 1.10 -5.33
N ASP A 684 -20.42 2.41 -5.37
CA ASP A 684 -19.42 3.12 -6.14
C ASP A 684 -18.54 4.02 -5.26
N THR A 685 -17.37 4.37 -5.79
CA THR A 685 -16.48 5.38 -5.21
C THR A 685 -15.63 6.03 -6.29
N ILE A 686 -14.98 7.14 -5.94
CA ILE A 686 -13.94 7.76 -6.75
C ILE A 686 -12.56 7.63 -6.08
N VAL A 687 -11.51 7.65 -6.90
CA VAL A 687 -10.11 7.68 -6.46
C VAL A 687 -9.67 9.13 -6.20
N MET A 688 -9.15 9.39 -5.00
CA MET A 688 -8.56 10.68 -4.62
C MET A 688 -7.18 10.88 -5.26
N ALA A 689 -6.76 12.13 -5.49
CA ALA A 689 -5.39 12.40 -5.90
C ALA A 689 -4.40 12.19 -4.73
N ASN A 690 -4.81 12.43 -3.49
CA ASN A 690 -3.99 12.09 -2.32
C ASN A 690 -3.85 10.56 -2.20
N LEU A 691 -2.63 10.04 -2.43
CA LEU A 691 -2.26 8.63 -2.26
C LEU A 691 -3.08 7.62 -3.10
N GLY A 692 -3.86 8.07 -4.09
CA GLY A 692 -4.77 7.18 -4.82
C GLY A 692 -5.83 6.55 -3.95
N TYR A 693 -6.17 7.17 -2.81
CA TYR A 693 -7.04 6.56 -1.81
C TYR A 693 -8.48 6.45 -2.31
N PHE A 694 -9.11 5.30 -2.03
CA PHE A 694 -10.54 5.09 -2.17
C PHE A 694 -11.07 4.20 -1.03
N GLN A 695 -12.36 4.29 -0.77
CA GLN A 695 -13.04 3.39 0.17
C GLN A 695 -14.40 2.96 -0.40
N LEU A 696 -14.79 1.72 -0.13
CA LEU A 696 -16.06 1.14 -0.54
C LEU A 696 -16.73 0.50 0.67
N LYS A 697 -18.06 0.61 0.72
CA LYS A 697 -18.90 0.02 1.76
C LYS A 697 -19.25 -1.40 1.36
N ALA A 698 -19.02 -2.35 2.25
CA ALA A 698 -19.25 -3.76 1.99
C ALA A 698 -19.72 -4.48 3.25
N ASN A 699 -20.10 -5.74 3.09
CA ASN A 699 -20.50 -6.65 4.17
C ASN A 699 -19.77 -8.00 4.01
N PRO A 700 -19.79 -8.90 5.01
CA PRO A 700 -19.15 -10.19 4.88
C PRO A 700 -19.60 -10.93 3.61
N GLY A 701 -18.64 -11.36 2.78
CA GLY A 701 -18.91 -11.93 1.47
C GLY A 701 -17.77 -11.78 0.47
N ALA A 702 -17.94 -12.36 -0.70
CA ALA A 702 -17.02 -12.21 -1.85
C ALA A 702 -17.51 -11.08 -2.76
N TRP A 703 -16.63 -10.13 -3.04
CA TRP A 703 -16.92 -8.93 -3.81
C TRP A 703 -16.02 -8.82 -5.03
N HIS A 704 -16.57 -8.27 -6.11
CA HIS A 704 -15.89 -8.01 -7.37
C HIS A 704 -15.72 -6.50 -7.52
N LEU A 705 -14.48 -6.06 -7.69
CA LEU A 705 -14.11 -4.67 -7.91
C LEU A 705 -13.85 -4.44 -9.40
N ASN A 706 -14.61 -3.53 -10.00
CA ASN A 706 -14.52 -3.20 -11.43
C ASN A 706 -14.43 -1.69 -11.64
N LEU A 707 -13.97 -1.27 -12.81
CA LEU A 707 -14.10 0.11 -13.25
C LEU A 707 -15.57 0.39 -13.59
N ARG A 708 -16.09 1.54 -13.15
CA ARG A 708 -17.45 1.95 -13.50
C ARG A 708 -17.56 2.14 -15.02
N GLU A 709 -18.66 1.65 -15.60
CA GLU A 709 -18.99 1.90 -17.00
C GLU A 709 -19.03 3.40 -17.31
N GLY A 710 -18.56 3.76 -18.51
CA GLY A 710 -18.33 5.13 -18.95
C GLY A 710 -16.84 5.47 -18.97
N ARG A 711 -16.51 6.76 -18.81
CA ARG A 711 -15.17 7.31 -19.09
C ARG A 711 -14.02 6.61 -18.36
N SER A 712 -14.23 6.15 -17.12
CA SER A 712 -13.23 5.39 -16.37
C SER A 712 -12.85 4.10 -17.10
N SER A 713 -13.84 3.29 -17.50
CA SER A 713 -13.65 2.06 -18.27
C SER A 713 -13.26 2.31 -19.74
N GLU A 714 -13.57 3.46 -20.33
CA GLU A 714 -13.17 3.82 -21.70
C GLU A 714 -11.68 4.17 -21.80
N ILE A 715 -11.15 4.87 -20.80
CA ILE A 715 -9.76 5.33 -20.79
C ILE A 715 -8.85 4.29 -20.13
N TYR A 716 -9.29 3.66 -19.05
CA TYR A 716 -8.43 2.80 -18.22
C TYR A 716 -8.85 1.32 -18.26
N GLU A 717 -7.89 0.45 -17.96
CA GLU A 717 -8.09 -0.95 -17.61
C GLU A 717 -7.31 -1.31 -16.34
N ILE A 718 -7.78 -2.29 -15.57
CA ILE A 718 -7.07 -2.79 -14.40
C ILE A 718 -6.00 -3.77 -14.86
N THR A 719 -4.73 -3.48 -14.60
CA THR A 719 -3.59 -4.32 -15.00
C THR A 719 -3.01 -5.15 -13.87
N GLY A 720 -3.32 -4.80 -12.61
CA GLY A 720 -2.85 -5.56 -11.47
C GLY A 720 -3.58 -5.23 -10.17
N SER A 721 -3.59 -6.19 -9.25
CA SER A 721 -4.02 -5.97 -7.88
C SER A 721 -3.07 -6.66 -6.89
N GLU A 722 -2.92 -6.07 -5.70
CA GLU A 722 -2.15 -6.62 -4.58
C GLU A 722 -3.02 -6.63 -3.31
N ASN A 723 -2.75 -7.57 -2.40
CA ASN A 723 -3.51 -7.81 -1.17
C ASN A 723 -5.00 -8.16 -1.40
N THR A 724 -5.29 -8.80 -2.53
CA THR A 724 -6.63 -9.28 -2.90
C THR A 724 -6.69 -10.81 -2.85
N ASP A 725 -7.90 -11.35 -2.91
CA ASP A 725 -8.17 -12.81 -2.94
C ASP A 725 -8.35 -13.30 -4.38
N THR A 726 -7.73 -12.60 -5.33
CA THR A 726 -7.86 -12.84 -6.77
C THR A 726 -7.14 -14.14 -7.17
N PRO A 727 -7.83 -15.12 -7.80
CA PRO A 727 -7.18 -16.33 -8.29
C PRO A 727 -6.13 -16.03 -9.37
N PRO A 728 -5.01 -16.77 -9.44
CA PRO A 728 -4.02 -16.60 -10.50
C PRO A 728 -4.63 -16.72 -11.91
N GLY A 729 -4.46 -15.68 -12.73
CA GLY A 729 -5.00 -15.64 -14.10
C GLY A 729 -6.46 -15.17 -14.21
N SER A 730 -7.11 -14.77 -13.11
CA SER A 730 -8.44 -14.16 -13.14
C SER A 730 -8.38 -12.74 -13.73
N PRO A 731 -9.30 -12.38 -14.66
CA PRO A 731 -9.42 -11.01 -15.15
C PRO A 731 -10.10 -10.07 -14.13
N ASP A 732 -10.92 -10.62 -13.23
CA ASP A 732 -11.67 -9.85 -12.23
C ASP A 732 -10.87 -9.72 -10.93
N VAL A 733 -10.95 -8.56 -10.29
CA VAL A 733 -10.39 -8.33 -8.95
C VAL A 733 -11.38 -8.78 -7.89
N VAL A 734 -11.02 -9.82 -7.14
CA VAL A 734 -11.87 -10.42 -6.10
C VAL A 734 -11.36 -10.07 -4.70
N VAL A 735 -12.26 -9.61 -3.83
CA VAL A 735 -11.97 -9.25 -2.44
C VAL A 735 -12.90 -10.02 -1.51
N LEU A 736 -12.34 -10.82 -0.60
CA LEU A 736 -13.11 -11.63 0.35
C LEU A 736 -13.12 -11.02 1.76
N ILE A 737 -14.28 -10.54 2.18
CA ILE A 737 -14.48 -10.07 3.56
C ILE A 737 -14.95 -11.23 4.43
N SER A 738 -13.99 -11.86 5.11
CA SER A 738 -14.23 -13.02 6.00
C SER A 738 -14.04 -12.71 7.49
N ASN A 739 -13.56 -11.51 7.84
CA ASN A 739 -13.27 -11.14 9.22
C ASN A 739 -13.38 -9.62 9.45
N PHE A 740 -13.35 -9.19 10.72
CA PHE A 740 -13.48 -7.79 11.10
C PHE A 740 -12.21 -6.94 10.90
N ARG A 741 -11.09 -7.53 10.45
CA ARG A 741 -9.86 -6.78 10.21
C ARG A 741 -10.00 -5.94 8.95
N SER A 742 -9.20 -4.89 8.89
CA SER A 742 -9.15 -4.00 7.74
C SER A 742 -8.44 -4.68 6.58
N GLN A 743 -9.04 -4.64 5.40
CA GLN A 743 -8.42 -5.09 4.15
C GLN A 743 -8.05 -3.85 3.34
N ILE A 744 -6.74 -3.65 3.13
CA ILE A 744 -6.21 -2.54 2.34
C ILE A 744 -5.64 -3.11 1.04
N ILE A 745 -6.30 -2.82 -0.07
CA ILE A 745 -5.94 -3.33 -1.39
C ILE A 745 -5.13 -2.30 -2.18
N LYS A 746 -4.28 -2.77 -3.10
CA LYS A 746 -3.66 -1.89 -4.10
C LYS A 746 -4.11 -2.30 -5.48
N VAL A 747 -4.47 -1.32 -6.29
CA VAL A 747 -4.94 -1.53 -7.67
C VAL A 747 -4.03 -0.74 -8.60
N LYS A 748 -3.60 -1.38 -9.69
CA LYS A 748 -2.86 -0.74 -10.77
C LYS A 748 -3.73 -0.69 -12.00
N VAL A 749 -3.77 0.47 -12.64
CA VAL A 749 -4.50 0.69 -13.88
C VAL A 749 -3.56 1.19 -14.96
N SER A 750 -3.88 0.93 -16.22
CA SER A 750 -3.17 1.51 -17.36
C SER A 750 -4.18 2.16 -18.31
N LYS A 751 -3.75 3.14 -19.10
CA LYS A 751 -4.59 3.68 -20.16
C LYS A 751 -4.63 2.70 -21.33
N LYS A 752 -5.81 2.49 -21.88
CA LYS A 752 -6.04 1.67 -23.07
C LYS A 752 -5.29 2.23 -24.28
N PRO A 753 -4.92 1.39 -25.27
CA PRO A 753 -4.26 1.84 -26.50
C PRO A 753 -5.05 2.95 -27.21
N GLY A 754 -4.39 4.05 -27.58
CA GLY A 754 -4.98 5.21 -28.25
C GLY A 754 -5.57 6.26 -27.30
N LYS A 755 -5.60 5.99 -25.98
CA LYS A 755 -6.16 6.87 -24.95
C LYS A 755 -5.10 7.57 -24.10
N GLN A 756 -3.82 7.47 -24.46
CA GLN A 756 -2.69 7.93 -23.64
C GLN A 756 -2.76 9.43 -23.30
N PHE A 757 -3.26 10.25 -24.23
CA PHE A 757 -3.41 11.70 -24.07
C PHE A 757 -4.79 12.14 -23.59
N GLU A 758 -5.71 11.21 -23.32
CA GLU A 758 -7.02 11.56 -22.77
C GLU A 758 -6.93 11.76 -21.26
N GLU A 759 -7.53 12.85 -20.78
CA GLU A 759 -7.70 13.12 -19.36
C GLU A 759 -9.06 12.62 -18.88
N LEU A 760 -9.10 12.07 -17.67
CA LEU A 760 -10.35 11.59 -17.08
C LEU A 760 -11.31 12.74 -16.75
N LEU A 761 -10.80 13.92 -16.41
CA LEU A 761 -11.60 15.11 -16.09
C LEU A 761 -11.36 16.18 -17.18
N TYR A 762 -12.31 16.38 -18.10
CA TYR A 762 -12.20 17.36 -19.21
C TYR A 762 -13.28 18.46 -19.15
N ASP A 763 -13.10 19.51 -19.97
CA ASP A 763 -14.07 20.59 -20.18
C ASP A 763 -14.20 20.86 -21.69
N GLU A 764 -15.43 21.06 -22.20
CA GLU A 764 -15.68 21.38 -23.61
C GLU A 764 -15.54 22.87 -23.92
N ASN A 765 -15.56 23.74 -22.91
CA ASN A 765 -15.80 25.18 -23.11
C ASN A 765 -14.60 26.12 -22.86
N ASP A 766 -13.38 25.62 -22.65
CA ASP A 766 -12.21 26.49 -22.42
C ASP A 766 -11.25 26.52 -23.62
N SER A 767 -11.43 27.53 -24.48
CA SER A 767 -10.50 27.94 -25.53
C SER A 767 -9.49 28.99 -25.05
N ASN A 768 -9.17 29.06 -23.75
CA ASN A 768 -8.20 30.00 -23.19
C ASN A 768 -7.13 29.27 -22.38
N GLY A 769 -6.00 28.99 -23.04
CA GLY A 769 -4.79 28.44 -22.44
C GLY A 769 -4.13 29.44 -21.50
N GLY A 770 -4.41 29.30 -20.20
CA GLY A 770 -3.61 29.88 -19.12
C GLY A 770 -2.45 28.95 -18.73
N ILE A 771 -1.35 29.55 -18.29
CA ILE A 771 -0.03 29.00 -17.89
C ILE A 771 -0.10 27.83 -16.86
N TRP A 772 -1.29 27.48 -16.36
CA TRP A 772 -1.51 26.47 -15.32
C TRP A 772 -1.67 25.04 -15.84
N ASN A 773 -1.94 24.84 -17.13
CA ASN A 773 -1.89 23.50 -17.74
C ASN A 773 -0.45 22.97 -17.86
N SER A 774 0.55 23.85 -17.81
CA SER A 774 1.97 23.50 -17.91
C SER A 774 2.61 22.94 -16.63
N ILE A 775 1.97 23.12 -15.46
CA ILE A 775 2.56 22.74 -14.16
C ILE A 775 1.91 21.48 -13.57
N THR A 776 0.68 21.15 -13.98
CA THR A 776 -0.07 20.02 -13.41
C THR A 776 0.07 18.70 -14.19
N SER A 777 0.83 18.72 -15.28
CA SER A 777 1.17 17.55 -16.09
C SER A 777 2.68 17.38 -16.28
N MET A 778 3.51 17.86 -15.35
CA MET A 778 4.93 17.49 -15.34
C MET A 778 5.08 16.10 -14.68
N PRO A 779 5.42 15.06 -15.45
CA PRO A 779 6.01 13.87 -14.86
C PRO A 779 7.38 14.30 -14.33
N ILE A 780 7.71 13.93 -13.09
CA ILE A 780 9.11 13.82 -12.72
C ILE A 780 9.65 12.67 -13.57
N ILE A 781 10.63 12.98 -14.43
CA ILE A 781 11.33 12.15 -15.44
C ILE A 781 10.96 12.50 -16.90
N GLY A 782 11.95 13.09 -17.61
CA GLY A 782 12.25 12.78 -19.01
C GLY A 782 11.59 13.62 -20.10
N GLY A 783 12.20 14.75 -20.47
CA GLY A 783 11.84 15.50 -21.67
C GLY A 783 12.42 14.89 -22.95
N ILE A 784 11.56 14.37 -23.83
CA ILE A 784 11.70 14.40 -25.31
C ILE A 784 10.30 14.48 -25.95
N VAL A 785 9.42 15.39 -25.50
CA VAL A 785 8.04 15.47 -26.03
C VAL A 785 7.65 16.87 -26.54
N GLU A 786 8.54 17.87 -26.44
CA GLU A 786 8.22 19.23 -26.92
C GLU A 786 8.10 19.30 -28.45
N GLU A 787 8.90 18.53 -29.20
CA GLU A 787 9.05 18.68 -30.66
C GLU A 787 7.94 17.95 -31.46
N TRP A 788 7.36 16.88 -30.91
CA TRP A 788 6.21 16.15 -31.52
C TRP A 788 4.85 16.78 -31.20
N ARG A 789 4.77 17.65 -30.17
CA ARG A 789 3.53 18.33 -29.76
C ARG A 789 3.11 19.49 -30.68
N SER A 790 4.03 20.11 -31.42
CA SER A 790 3.69 21.19 -32.35
C SER A 790 3.06 20.65 -33.63
N ILE A 791 3.58 19.54 -34.15
CA ILE A 791 3.15 18.90 -35.41
C ILE A 791 1.73 18.33 -35.29
N TRP A 792 1.37 17.71 -34.16
CA TRP A 792 0.01 17.17 -33.95
C TRP A 792 -1.06 18.25 -33.71
N ARG A 793 -0.67 19.43 -33.23
CA ARG A 793 -1.60 20.55 -32.99
C ARG A 793 -2.09 21.17 -34.31
N GLU A 794 -1.25 21.09 -35.35
CA GLU A 794 -1.56 21.57 -36.70
C GLU A 794 -2.42 20.57 -37.50
N LEU A 795 -2.32 19.26 -37.21
CA LEU A 795 -3.11 18.23 -37.89
C LEU A 795 -4.56 18.15 -37.37
N LYS A 796 -4.79 18.43 -36.07
CA LYS A 796 -6.10 18.28 -35.40
C LYS A 796 -7.08 19.44 -35.68
N SER A 797 -6.59 20.58 -36.16
CA SER A 797 -7.44 21.72 -36.57
C SER A 797 -8.17 21.49 -37.90
N THR A 798 -7.89 20.39 -38.60
CA THR A 798 -8.44 20.12 -39.95
C THR A 798 -9.57 19.05 -39.94
N PHE A 799 -9.84 18.38 -38.80
CA PHE A 799 -10.74 17.21 -38.75
C PHE A 799 -11.79 17.21 -37.63
N SER A 800 -12.22 18.37 -37.13
CA SER A 800 -13.36 18.44 -36.18
C SER A 800 -14.58 19.05 -36.86
N GLY A 801 -15.49 18.19 -37.33
CA GLY A 801 -16.81 18.58 -37.80
C GLY A 801 -17.76 18.82 -36.63
N ASN A 802 -18.38 20.00 -36.61
CA ASN A 802 -19.40 20.39 -35.64
C ASN A 802 -20.54 19.37 -35.52
N LYS A 803 -20.69 18.77 -34.34
CA LYS A 803 -21.97 18.25 -33.84
C LYS A 803 -22.28 18.96 -32.53
N ASN A 804 -23.21 19.90 -32.59
CA ASN A 804 -23.85 20.48 -31.42
C ASN A 804 -24.90 19.49 -30.90
N GLU A 805 -24.56 18.70 -29.88
CA GLU A 805 -25.57 18.08 -29.02
C GLU A 805 -25.81 18.99 -27.81
N LYS A 806 -27.08 19.35 -27.60
CA LYS A 806 -27.51 20.16 -26.47
C LYS A 806 -27.38 19.31 -25.20
N GLU A 807 -26.53 19.72 -24.26
CA GLU A 807 -26.39 19.11 -22.94
C GLU A 807 -27.70 19.19 -22.14
N GLY A 808 -28.12 18.06 -21.58
CA GLY A 808 -29.17 17.99 -20.55
C GLY A 808 -28.68 18.63 -19.24
N GLY A 809 -29.37 19.68 -18.81
CA GLY A 809 -29.21 20.26 -17.47
C GLY A 809 -29.63 19.26 -16.39
N ASP A 810 -28.98 19.33 -15.23
CA ASP A 810 -29.57 18.76 -14.02
C ASP A 810 -30.69 19.73 -13.62
N ASP A 811 -31.94 19.38 -13.91
CA ASP A 811 -33.11 20.25 -13.75
C ASP A 811 -33.51 20.48 -12.28
N LYS A 812 -32.68 20.04 -11.32
CA LYS A 812 -32.97 20.05 -9.88
C LYS A 812 -32.00 20.95 -9.08
N ILE A 813 -32.47 21.45 -7.95
CA ILE A 813 -31.64 22.16 -6.96
C ILE A 813 -31.10 21.14 -5.95
N ASN A 814 -29.78 20.97 -5.88
CA ASN A 814 -29.11 20.10 -4.92
C ASN A 814 -28.65 20.90 -3.68
N ILE A 815 -29.22 20.61 -2.52
CA ILE A 815 -28.89 21.28 -1.24
C ILE A 815 -28.30 20.28 -0.26
N PHE A 816 -27.09 20.55 0.22
CA PHE A 816 -26.43 19.79 1.28
C PHE A 816 -26.60 20.51 2.61
N SER A 817 -26.92 19.75 3.66
CA SER A 817 -26.93 20.28 5.02
C SER A 817 -26.60 19.19 6.04
N LEU A 818 -26.36 19.60 7.27
CA LEU A 818 -26.12 18.72 8.39
C LEU A 818 -26.69 19.31 9.67
N ALA A 819 -27.05 18.43 10.60
CA ALA A 819 -27.49 18.79 11.94
C ALA A 819 -26.88 17.80 12.95
N SER A 820 -26.67 18.28 14.18
CA SER A 820 -26.21 17.47 15.31
C SER A 820 -26.99 17.93 16.53
N GLY A 821 -27.82 17.04 17.07
CA GLY A 821 -28.76 17.31 18.16
C GLY A 821 -30.14 17.79 17.72
N HIS A 822 -31.13 17.56 18.58
CA HIS A 822 -32.56 17.74 18.26
C HIS A 822 -32.94 19.19 17.96
N LEU A 823 -32.27 20.17 18.58
CA LEU A 823 -32.51 21.59 18.30
C LEU A 823 -32.16 21.93 16.86
N TYR A 824 -30.97 21.53 16.39
CA TYR A 824 -30.53 21.81 15.02
C TYR A 824 -31.34 21.02 14.00
N GLU A 825 -31.77 19.80 14.33
CA GLU A 825 -32.70 19.04 13.48
C GLU A 825 -34.05 19.73 13.30
N ARG A 826 -34.57 20.38 14.36
CA ARG A 826 -35.79 21.19 14.26
C ARG A 826 -35.58 22.40 13.37
N LEU A 827 -34.47 23.11 13.54
CA LEU A 827 -34.12 24.25 12.68
C LEU A 827 -33.95 23.80 11.23
N LEU A 828 -33.32 22.64 11.00
CA LEU A 828 -33.11 22.05 9.69
C LEU A 828 -34.44 21.80 8.95
N ARG A 829 -35.47 21.28 9.63
CA ARG A 829 -36.82 21.11 9.04
C ARG A 829 -37.42 22.44 8.58
N ILE A 830 -37.20 23.50 9.35
CA ILE A 830 -37.66 24.86 9.01
C ILE A 830 -36.87 25.42 7.83
N MET A 831 -35.55 25.22 7.80
CA MET A 831 -34.71 25.58 6.66
C MET A 831 -35.23 24.90 5.39
N MET A 832 -35.46 23.58 5.43
CA MET A 832 -36.00 22.82 4.31
C MET A 832 -37.36 23.37 3.85
N LEU A 833 -38.29 23.59 4.78
CA LEU A 833 -39.62 24.13 4.46
C LEU A 833 -39.52 25.53 3.84
N SER A 834 -38.62 26.38 4.34
CA SER A 834 -38.40 27.72 3.80
C SER A 834 -37.89 27.69 2.37
N VAL A 835 -37.00 26.77 2.02
CA VAL A 835 -36.56 26.56 0.62
C VAL A 835 -37.74 26.16 -0.24
N LEU A 836 -38.48 25.13 0.17
CA LEU A 836 -39.56 24.52 -0.62
C LEU A 836 -40.69 25.50 -0.91
N LYS A 837 -40.97 26.43 0.01
CA LYS A 837 -42.00 27.47 -0.22
C LYS A 837 -41.56 28.59 -1.15
N ASN A 838 -40.26 28.76 -1.37
CA ASN A 838 -39.70 29.87 -2.16
C ASN A 838 -39.13 29.42 -3.51
N THR A 839 -39.25 28.14 -3.89
CA THR A 839 -38.86 27.65 -5.21
C THR A 839 -39.95 26.80 -5.85
N LYS A 840 -40.02 26.84 -7.19
CA LYS A 840 -40.85 25.92 -7.99
C LYS A 840 -40.01 24.81 -8.62
N THR A 841 -38.69 24.92 -8.55
CA THR A 841 -37.76 23.94 -9.12
C THR A 841 -37.70 22.73 -8.19
N PRO A 842 -37.71 21.49 -8.71
CA PRO A 842 -37.57 20.31 -7.87
C PRO A 842 -36.28 20.36 -7.03
N VAL A 843 -36.40 20.04 -5.74
CA VAL A 843 -35.28 20.11 -4.78
C VAL A 843 -34.90 18.70 -4.34
N LYS A 844 -33.58 18.44 -4.30
CA LYS A 844 -33.00 17.26 -3.67
C LYS A 844 -32.13 17.68 -2.49
N PHE A 845 -32.46 17.18 -1.29
CA PHE A 845 -31.68 17.40 -0.07
C PHE A 845 -30.70 16.28 0.20
N TRP A 846 -29.47 16.64 0.54
CA TRP A 846 -28.40 15.72 0.87
C TRP A 846 -28.03 15.90 2.34
N PHE A 847 -27.99 14.81 3.12
CA PHE A 847 -27.65 14.88 4.55
C PHE A 847 -26.56 13.90 4.93
N LEU A 848 -25.73 14.30 5.88
CA LEU A 848 -24.71 13.43 6.44
C LEU A 848 -25.30 12.46 7.47
N LYS A 849 -25.49 11.21 7.06
CA LYS A 849 -26.25 10.18 7.79
C LYS A 849 -25.86 10.02 9.27
N ASN A 850 -24.56 10.03 9.57
CA ASN A 850 -23.99 9.68 10.88
C ASN A 850 -24.30 10.68 12.02
N PHE A 851 -24.75 11.89 11.68
CA PHE A 851 -24.99 12.94 12.67
C PHE A 851 -26.48 13.17 12.95
N LEU A 852 -27.36 12.56 12.14
CA LEU A 852 -28.80 12.63 12.31
C LEU A 852 -29.29 11.61 13.35
N SER A 853 -30.23 12.05 14.19
CA SER A 853 -30.94 11.21 15.12
C SER A 853 -31.82 10.19 14.38
N PRO A 854 -32.07 9.02 14.99
CA PRO A 854 -33.03 8.06 14.44
C PRO A 854 -34.41 8.69 14.23
N THR A 855 -34.85 9.57 15.13
CA THR A 855 -36.16 10.22 15.05
C THR A 855 -36.29 11.11 13.80
N PHE A 856 -35.22 11.81 13.41
CA PHE A 856 -35.21 12.60 12.18
C PHE A 856 -35.19 11.71 10.95
N LYS A 857 -34.36 10.66 10.93
CA LYS A 857 -34.26 9.70 9.82
C LYS A 857 -35.60 9.02 9.55
N ASP A 858 -36.32 8.61 10.59
CA ASP A 858 -37.65 7.99 10.51
C ASP A 858 -38.73 8.92 9.95
N PHE A 859 -38.64 10.21 10.24
CA PHE A 859 -39.60 11.23 9.81
C PHE A 859 -39.38 11.72 8.38
N LEU A 860 -38.13 11.71 7.91
CA LEU A 860 -37.72 12.26 6.61
C LEU A 860 -38.49 11.71 5.39
N PRO A 861 -38.76 10.39 5.26
CA PRO A 861 -39.56 9.85 4.16
C PRO A 861 -40.99 10.43 4.11
N TYR A 862 -41.64 10.56 5.28
CA TYR A 862 -42.99 11.12 5.38
C TYR A 862 -43.01 12.60 4.99
N MET A 863 -42.03 13.37 5.45
CA MET A 863 -41.87 14.78 5.09
C MET A 863 -41.61 14.96 3.59
N ALA A 864 -40.76 14.11 3.00
CA ALA A 864 -40.44 14.10 1.56
C ALA A 864 -41.69 13.85 0.70
N GLN A 865 -42.52 12.88 1.07
CA GLN A 865 -43.77 12.60 0.37
C GLN A 865 -44.76 13.75 0.47
N LYS A 866 -44.86 14.41 1.64
CA LYS A 866 -45.83 15.49 1.88
C LYS A 866 -45.48 16.79 1.18
N TYR A 867 -44.21 17.14 1.10
CA TYR A 867 -43.76 18.38 0.44
C TYR A 867 -43.18 18.16 -0.97
N GLY A 868 -43.09 16.92 -1.45
CA GLY A 868 -42.70 16.62 -2.83
C GLY A 868 -41.22 16.90 -3.14
N PHE A 869 -40.31 16.56 -2.23
CA PHE A 869 -38.86 16.68 -2.46
C PHE A 869 -38.16 15.33 -2.45
N GLU A 870 -36.97 15.27 -3.06
CA GLU A 870 -36.08 14.10 -2.99
C GLU A 870 -35.05 14.29 -1.88
N TYR A 871 -34.58 13.19 -1.31
CA TYR A 871 -33.47 13.25 -0.37
C TYR A 871 -32.54 12.06 -0.49
N GLU A 872 -31.30 12.24 -0.04
CA GLU A 872 -30.31 11.17 0.04
C GLU A 872 -29.42 11.33 1.28
N LEU A 873 -29.12 10.19 1.92
CA LEU A 873 -28.27 10.12 3.11
C LEU A 873 -26.87 9.69 2.69
N VAL A 874 -25.95 10.65 2.63
CA VAL A 874 -24.55 10.42 2.27
C VAL A 874 -23.71 10.14 3.51
N GLN A 875 -22.66 9.35 3.32
CA GLN A 875 -21.82 8.89 4.42
C GLN A 875 -20.46 8.49 3.85
N TYR A 876 -19.40 8.99 4.48
CA TYR A 876 -18.01 8.73 4.13
C TYR A 876 -17.22 8.58 5.43
N LYS A 877 -16.29 7.64 5.53
CA LYS A 877 -15.43 7.52 6.72
C LYS A 877 -14.23 8.44 6.59
N TRP A 878 -13.82 9.06 7.68
CA TRP A 878 -12.59 9.84 7.75
C TRP A 878 -11.37 8.94 7.44
N PRO A 879 -10.58 9.23 6.39
CA PRO A 879 -9.46 8.36 6.00
C PRO A 879 -8.39 8.25 7.07
N ARG A 880 -7.78 7.07 7.24
CA ARG A 880 -6.77 6.81 8.28
C ARG A 880 -5.51 7.67 8.20
N TRP A 881 -5.13 8.06 6.97
CA TRP A 881 -3.94 8.86 6.72
C TRP A 881 -4.17 10.35 7.03
N LEU A 882 -5.43 10.78 7.11
CA LEU A 882 -5.80 12.17 7.36
C LEU A 882 -5.98 12.39 8.87
N ASN A 883 -5.32 13.40 9.42
CA ASN A 883 -5.33 13.67 10.86
C ASN A 883 -6.76 13.80 11.41
N GLN A 884 -7.14 12.97 12.36
CA GLN A 884 -8.51 12.91 12.89
C GLN A 884 -8.74 13.99 13.96
N GLN A 885 -9.97 14.51 14.01
CA GLN A 885 -10.42 15.41 15.05
C GLN A 885 -11.08 14.63 16.19
N SER A 886 -10.88 15.07 17.43
CA SER A 886 -11.45 14.39 18.61
C SER A 886 -12.76 15.01 19.11
N GLU A 887 -13.01 16.29 18.80
CA GLU A 887 -14.24 16.99 19.16
C GLU A 887 -15.27 16.86 18.04
N LYS A 888 -16.51 16.45 18.39
CA LYS A 888 -17.58 16.18 17.40
C LYS A 888 -17.85 17.38 16.49
N GLN A 889 -17.84 18.59 17.04
CA GLN A 889 -18.02 19.83 16.26
C GLN A 889 -16.93 20.03 15.21
N ARG A 890 -15.65 19.79 15.56
CA ARG A 890 -14.54 19.90 14.60
C ARG A 890 -14.60 18.83 13.53
N ILE A 891 -15.07 17.62 13.86
CA ILE A 891 -15.34 16.56 12.88
C ILE A 891 -16.41 17.02 11.88
N ILE A 892 -17.53 17.58 12.37
CA ILE A 892 -18.61 18.12 11.53
C ILE A 892 -18.09 19.19 10.57
N TRP A 893 -17.30 20.15 11.07
CA TRP A 893 -16.67 21.17 10.22
C TRP A 893 -15.76 20.56 9.14
N GLY A 894 -15.02 19.51 9.47
CA GLY A 894 -14.22 18.77 8.48
C GLY A 894 -15.09 18.19 7.37
N TYR A 895 -16.23 17.58 7.69
CA TYR A 895 -17.15 17.05 6.67
C TYR A 895 -17.83 18.13 5.82
N LYS A 896 -17.99 19.36 6.32
CA LYS A 896 -18.48 20.47 5.49
C LYS A 896 -17.55 20.79 4.32
N ILE A 897 -16.24 20.56 4.43
CA ILE A 897 -15.27 21.09 3.44
C ILE A 897 -14.31 20.04 2.84
N LEU A 898 -13.83 19.08 3.63
CA LEU A 898 -12.72 18.21 3.23
C LEU A 898 -13.10 17.11 2.23
N PHE A 899 -14.38 16.77 2.12
CA PHE A 899 -14.84 15.59 1.39
C PHE A 899 -15.88 15.88 0.30
N LEU A 900 -16.07 17.16 -0.06
CA LEU A 900 -17.08 17.58 -1.04
C LEU A 900 -16.92 16.92 -2.42
N ASP A 901 -15.71 16.58 -2.81
CA ASP A 901 -15.41 15.89 -4.07
C ASP A 901 -15.90 14.43 -4.10
N VAL A 902 -15.85 13.74 -2.96
CA VAL A 902 -16.08 12.30 -2.81
C VAL A 902 -17.41 11.94 -2.15
N LEU A 903 -18.05 12.89 -1.47
CA LEU A 903 -19.30 12.65 -0.75
C LEU A 903 -20.51 12.51 -1.67
N PHE A 904 -20.45 13.14 -2.85
CA PHE A 904 -21.52 13.13 -3.84
C PHE A 904 -21.08 12.37 -5.10
N PRO A 905 -22.00 11.71 -5.82
CA PRO A 905 -21.67 11.05 -7.07
C PRO A 905 -21.30 12.06 -8.18
N LEU A 906 -20.71 11.57 -9.29
CA LEU A 906 -20.15 12.45 -10.34
C LEU A 906 -21.20 13.19 -11.18
N ASP A 907 -22.43 12.67 -11.21
CA ASP A 907 -23.58 13.25 -11.92
C ASP A 907 -24.05 14.57 -11.29
N VAL A 908 -23.84 14.75 -9.97
CA VAL A 908 -24.11 16.00 -9.28
C VAL A 908 -23.09 17.06 -9.72
N LYS A 909 -23.56 18.01 -10.53
CA LYS A 909 -22.71 19.07 -11.13
C LYS A 909 -22.41 20.21 -10.18
N LYS A 910 -23.40 20.65 -9.40
CA LYS A 910 -23.32 21.79 -8.47
C LYS A 910 -24.11 21.47 -7.21
N ILE A 911 -23.59 21.86 -6.05
CA ILE A 911 -24.26 21.65 -4.76
C ILE A 911 -24.19 22.92 -3.91
N ILE A 912 -25.26 23.20 -3.17
CA ILE A 912 -25.34 24.37 -2.29
C ILE A 912 -25.38 23.88 -0.85
N PHE A 913 -24.46 24.35 -0.01
CA PHE A 913 -24.54 24.13 1.42
C PHE A 913 -25.36 25.22 2.08
N VAL A 914 -26.33 24.84 2.92
CA VAL A 914 -27.14 25.76 3.73
C VAL A 914 -27.10 25.29 5.18
N ASP A 915 -26.67 26.14 6.11
CA ASP A 915 -26.63 25.77 7.53
C ASP A 915 -28.03 25.56 8.10
N ALA A 916 -28.15 24.68 9.09
CA ALA A 916 -29.46 24.21 9.60
C ALA A 916 -30.30 25.33 10.22
N ASP A 917 -29.69 26.42 10.68
CA ASP A 917 -30.32 27.55 11.34
C ASP A 917 -30.62 28.74 10.42
N GLN A 918 -30.48 28.55 9.09
CA GLN A 918 -30.87 29.55 8.11
C GLN A 918 -32.34 29.47 7.71
N VAL A 919 -32.91 30.63 7.36
CA VAL A 919 -34.21 30.74 6.68
C VAL A 919 -34.01 31.36 5.30
N VAL A 920 -34.54 30.70 4.28
CA VAL A 920 -34.44 31.10 2.88
C VAL A 920 -35.72 31.81 2.44
N ARG A 921 -35.58 32.97 1.78
CA ARG A 921 -36.68 33.84 1.31
C ARG A 921 -36.68 34.05 -0.21
N THR A 922 -35.78 33.41 -0.93
CA THR A 922 -35.60 33.56 -2.39
C THR A 922 -35.60 32.22 -3.08
N ASP A 923 -35.72 32.22 -4.40
CA ASP A 923 -35.52 31.00 -5.19
C ASP A 923 -34.04 30.61 -5.24
N MET A 924 -33.70 29.47 -4.65
CA MET A 924 -32.33 28.93 -4.63
C MET A 924 -31.79 28.59 -6.02
N LYS A 925 -32.66 28.53 -7.04
CA LYS A 925 -32.27 28.37 -8.44
C LYS A 925 -31.31 29.48 -8.89
N GLU A 926 -31.44 30.69 -8.35
CA GLU A 926 -30.53 31.80 -8.65
C GLU A 926 -29.07 31.48 -8.30
N LEU A 927 -28.80 30.74 -7.21
CA LEU A 927 -27.43 30.30 -6.88
C LEU A 927 -26.93 29.16 -7.78
N VAL A 928 -27.83 28.30 -8.24
CA VAL A 928 -27.49 27.23 -9.17
C VAL A 928 -27.07 27.83 -10.51
N ASP A 929 -27.75 28.88 -10.97
CA ASP A 929 -27.49 29.52 -12.26
C ASP A 929 -26.38 30.59 -12.19
N LEU A 930 -25.95 30.97 -11.00
CA LEU A 930 -24.87 31.93 -10.80
C LEU A 930 -23.55 31.42 -11.38
N ASP A 931 -22.94 32.24 -12.24
CA ASP A 931 -21.59 32.03 -12.75
C ASP A 931 -20.55 32.40 -11.67
N LEU A 932 -19.70 31.43 -11.33
CA LEU A 932 -18.63 31.60 -10.34
C LEU A 932 -17.35 32.16 -10.94
N MET A 933 -17.36 32.59 -12.21
CA MET A 933 -16.24 33.24 -12.90
C MET A 933 -14.96 32.39 -12.83
N GLY A 934 -15.12 31.07 -13.02
CA GLY A 934 -14.04 30.10 -12.97
C GLY A 934 -13.58 29.66 -11.57
N ALA A 935 -14.17 30.18 -10.48
CA ALA A 935 -13.91 29.69 -9.13
C ALA A 935 -14.64 28.36 -8.85
N PRO A 936 -14.01 27.41 -8.13
CA PRO A 936 -14.62 26.12 -7.79
C PRO A 936 -15.77 26.24 -6.77
N TYR A 937 -15.82 27.31 -5.99
CA TYR A 937 -16.89 27.57 -5.04
C TYR A 937 -17.07 29.06 -4.77
N GLY A 938 -18.29 29.44 -4.38
CA GLY A 938 -18.66 30.78 -3.99
C GLY A 938 -19.15 30.84 -2.54
N TYR A 939 -18.61 31.76 -1.76
CA TYR A 939 -18.96 31.96 -0.34
C TYR A 939 -19.48 33.38 -0.12
N THR A 940 -20.33 33.54 0.89
CA THR A 940 -20.77 34.86 1.36
C THR A 940 -19.68 35.54 2.20
N PRO A 941 -19.33 36.81 1.94
CA PRO A 941 -18.43 37.56 2.82
C PRO A 941 -19.13 38.00 4.11
N PHE A 942 -18.34 38.28 5.16
CA PHE A 942 -18.86 38.90 6.38
C PHE A 942 -19.43 40.31 6.11
N CYS A 943 -20.60 40.60 6.70
CA CYS A 943 -21.19 41.94 6.69
C CYS A 943 -20.30 42.99 7.37
N ASP A 944 -20.09 44.11 6.70
CA ASP A 944 -19.36 45.27 7.21
C ASP A 944 -20.25 46.49 7.52
N SER A 945 -21.56 46.38 7.31
CA SER A 945 -22.51 47.49 7.44
C SER A 945 -22.74 47.94 8.89
N ARG A 946 -22.69 47.03 9.87
CA ARG A 946 -22.94 47.39 11.28
C ARG A 946 -21.66 47.85 11.98
N ARG A 947 -21.53 49.14 12.27
CA ARG A 947 -20.30 49.77 12.81
C ARG A 947 -20.03 49.47 14.28
N ASP A 948 -21.07 49.21 15.08
CA ASP A 948 -20.95 48.92 16.52
C ASP A 948 -20.24 47.58 16.82
N MET A 949 -19.99 46.75 15.80
CA MET A 949 -19.26 45.50 15.87
C MET A 949 -17.82 45.59 15.34
N ASP A 950 -17.32 46.77 14.96
CA ASP A 950 -15.97 46.93 14.39
C ASP A 950 -14.87 46.33 15.30
N GLY A 951 -15.01 46.43 16.63
CA GLY A 951 -14.07 45.85 17.59
C GLY A 951 -14.01 44.32 17.62
N TYR A 952 -15.02 43.62 17.09
CA TYR A 952 -15.07 42.15 17.03
C TYR A 952 -14.65 41.60 15.66
N ARG A 953 -14.32 42.46 14.69
CA ARG A 953 -13.88 42.07 13.33
C ARG A 953 -12.42 41.64 13.33
N PHE A 954 -12.14 40.47 13.91
CA PHE A 954 -10.77 39.93 14.05
C PHE A 954 -10.03 39.79 12.72
N TRP A 955 -10.74 39.62 11.60
CA TRP A 955 -10.14 39.50 10.27
C TRP A 955 -9.61 40.83 9.70
N ARG A 956 -9.88 41.97 10.33
CA ARG A 956 -9.36 43.29 9.93
C ARG A 956 -8.03 43.65 10.58
N SER A 957 -7.48 42.79 11.44
CA SER A 957 -6.17 42.99 12.08
C SER A 957 -5.37 41.70 12.14
N GLY A 958 -4.10 41.81 12.57
CA GLY A 958 -3.23 40.67 12.82
C GLY A 958 -2.97 39.78 11.59
N TYR A 959 -2.97 38.46 11.83
CA TYR A 959 -2.67 37.45 10.82
C TYR A 959 -3.60 37.53 9.61
N TRP A 960 -4.92 37.57 9.84
CA TRP A 960 -5.90 37.52 8.76
C TRP A 960 -5.85 38.73 7.83
N ALA A 961 -5.66 39.94 8.36
CA ALA A 961 -5.50 41.14 7.53
C ALA A 961 -4.26 41.08 6.65
N SER A 962 -3.13 40.60 7.20
CA SER A 962 -1.89 40.41 6.46
C SER A 962 -2.03 39.34 5.37
N HIS A 963 -2.64 38.20 5.71
CA HIS A 963 -2.81 37.07 4.80
C HIS A 963 -3.80 37.35 3.67
N LEU A 964 -4.93 37.99 3.95
CA LEU A 964 -5.97 38.26 2.96
C LEU A 964 -5.63 39.43 2.03
N GLY A 965 -4.84 40.40 2.48
CA GLY A 965 -4.58 41.63 1.75
C GLY A 965 -5.87 42.39 1.45
N SER A 966 -6.20 42.57 0.17
CA SER A 966 -7.44 43.23 -0.26
C SER A 966 -8.67 42.30 -0.35
N ARG A 967 -8.49 40.99 -0.10
CA ARG A 967 -9.58 40.02 -0.21
C ARG A 967 -10.49 40.02 1.02
N LYS A 968 -11.75 39.65 0.82
CA LYS A 968 -12.73 39.55 1.90
C LYS A 968 -12.53 38.26 2.69
N TYR A 969 -12.89 38.31 3.98
CA TYR A 969 -13.03 37.12 4.81
C TYR A 969 -14.46 36.59 4.70
N HIS A 970 -14.58 35.29 4.39
CA HIS A 970 -15.83 34.62 4.05
C HIS A 970 -16.34 33.75 5.21
N ILE A 971 -17.65 33.49 5.25
CA ILE A 971 -18.33 32.67 6.27
C ILE A 971 -18.93 31.40 5.65
N SER A 972 -18.88 30.28 6.38
CA SER A 972 -19.28 28.94 5.93
C SER A 972 -20.78 28.61 6.09
N ALA A 973 -21.62 29.61 6.42
CA ALA A 973 -23.05 29.41 6.66
C ALA A 973 -23.83 29.12 5.36
N LEU A 974 -23.44 29.75 4.24
CA LEU A 974 -23.99 29.53 2.91
C LEU A 974 -22.86 29.56 1.88
N TYR A 975 -22.74 28.50 1.07
CA TYR A 975 -21.82 28.48 -0.07
C TYR A 975 -22.31 27.55 -1.17
N VAL A 976 -21.88 27.83 -2.40
CA VAL A 976 -22.17 27.03 -3.59
C VAL A 976 -20.87 26.43 -4.13
N VAL A 977 -20.90 25.18 -4.55
CA VAL A 977 -19.74 24.44 -5.05
C VAL A 977 -20.05 23.93 -6.45
N ASP A 978 -19.24 24.34 -7.42
CA ASP A 978 -19.20 23.70 -8.73
C ASP A 978 -18.34 22.43 -8.61
N LEU A 979 -19.00 21.28 -8.44
CA LEU A 979 -18.33 20.01 -8.20
C LEU A 979 -17.51 19.56 -9.41
N LYS A 980 -17.92 19.93 -10.64
CA LYS A 980 -17.11 19.66 -11.85
C LYS A 980 -15.78 20.39 -11.77
N LYS A 981 -15.81 21.71 -11.53
CA LYS A 981 -14.57 22.52 -11.40
C LYS A 981 -13.76 22.10 -10.19
N PHE A 982 -14.41 21.88 -9.05
CA PHE A 982 -13.79 21.49 -7.78
C PHE A 982 -12.96 20.20 -7.93
N ARG A 983 -13.53 19.16 -8.57
CA ARG A 983 -12.83 17.90 -8.86
C ARG A 983 -11.72 18.08 -9.89
N ARG A 984 -11.97 18.83 -10.98
CA ARG A 984 -10.98 19.07 -12.06
C ARG A 984 -9.68 19.69 -11.54
N ILE A 985 -9.78 20.70 -10.68
CA ILE A 985 -8.59 21.37 -10.12
C ILE A 985 -8.03 20.69 -8.87
N ALA A 986 -8.61 19.54 -8.48
CA ALA A 986 -8.28 18.81 -7.26
C ALA A 986 -8.34 19.71 -6.01
N ALA A 987 -9.38 20.55 -5.90
CA ALA A 987 -9.53 21.48 -4.79
C ALA A 987 -9.64 20.74 -3.45
N GLY A 988 -10.38 19.63 -3.41
CA GLY A 988 -10.51 18.76 -2.24
C GLY A 988 -9.16 18.23 -1.76
N ASP A 989 -8.31 17.73 -2.66
CA ASP A 989 -6.98 17.22 -2.32
C ASP A 989 -6.05 18.30 -1.78
N ARG A 990 -6.11 19.52 -2.35
CA ARG A 990 -5.36 20.68 -1.85
C ARG A 990 -5.81 21.08 -0.45
N LEU A 991 -7.12 21.13 -0.22
CA LEU A 991 -7.70 21.44 1.09
C LEU A 991 -7.27 20.39 2.14
N ARG A 992 -7.31 19.10 1.80
CA ARG A 992 -6.84 18.02 2.68
C ARG A 992 -5.33 18.11 2.96
N GLY A 993 -4.52 18.41 1.95
CA GLY A 993 -3.08 18.63 2.11
C GLY A 993 -2.76 19.79 3.05
N GLN A 994 -3.41 20.93 2.87
CA GLN A 994 -3.22 22.09 3.75
C GLN A 994 -3.72 21.81 5.17
N TYR A 995 -4.88 21.18 5.30
CA TYR A 995 -5.40 20.74 6.59
C TYR A 995 -4.43 19.80 7.31
N GLN A 996 -3.80 18.85 6.61
CA GLN A 996 -2.83 17.93 7.20
C GLN A 996 -1.61 18.68 7.77
N GLY A 997 -1.16 19.75 7.11
CA GLY A 997 -0.07 20.60 7.60
C GLY A 997 -0.48 21.44 8.81
N LEU A 998 -1.67 22.06 8.79
CA LEU A 998 -2.13 22.96 9.85
C LEU A 998 -2.63 22.22 11.10
N SER A 999 -3.32 21.09 10.93
CA SER A 999 -4.00 20.37 12.01
C SER A 999 -3.07 19.71 13.04
N GLN A 1000 -1.75 19.68 12.77
CA GLN A 1000 -0.76 19.22 13.76
C GLN A 1000 -0.70 20.14 14.98
N ASP A 1001 -0.97 21.44 14.79
CA ASP A 1001 -1.23 22.37 15.89
C ASP A 1001 -2.75 22.44 16.15
N PRO A 1002 -3.23 22.03 17.34
CA PRO A 1002 -4.65 22.12 17.69
C PRO A 1002 -5.23 23.54 17.62
N ASN A 1003 -4.39 24.59 17.70
CA ASN A 1003 -4.82 25.99 17.73
C ASN A 1003 -4.83 26.69 16.36
N SER A 1004 -4.40 26.02 15.28
CA SER A 1004 -4.21 26.66 13.97
C SER A 1004 -5.52 27.07 13.29
N LEU A 1005 -6.55 26.22 13.39
CA LEU A 1005 -7.86 26.39 12.76
C LEU A 1005 -8.90 26.50 13.87
N SER A 1006 -9.36 27.73 14.12
CA SER A 1006 -10.37 28.01 15.15
C SER A 1006 -11.71 27.48 14.69
N ASN A 1007 -12.12 27.84 13.48
CA ASN A 1007 -13.31 27.34 12.79
C ASN A 1007 -12.86 26.67 11.49
N LEU A 1008 -12.67 25.35 11.52
CA LEU A 1008 -12.06 24.58 10.41
C LEU A 1008 -12.74 24.82 9.05
N ASP A 1009 -14.07 24.82 9.01
CA ASP A 1009 -14.89 24.97 7.81
C ASP A 1009 -14.81 26.38 7.18
N GLN A 1010 -14.46 27.39 7.98
CA GLN A 1010 -14.34 28.78 7.56
C GLN A 1010 -12.89 29.19 7.31
N ASP A 1011 -11.99 28.84 8.23
CA ASP A 1011 -10.59 29.26 8.20
C ASP A 1011 -9.83 28.56 7.08
N LEU A 1012 -10.13 27.29 6.78
CA LEU A 1012 -9.39 26.55 5.76
C LEU A 1012 -9.59 27.13 4.34
N PRO A 1013 -10.83 27.41 3.86
CA PRO A 1013 -11.02 28.11 2.58
C PRO A 1013 -10.38 29.50 2.56
N ASN A 1014 -10.55 30.31 3.61
CA ASN A 1014 -9.96 31.66 3.67
C ASN A 1014 -8.43 31.63 3.69
N ASN A 1015 -7.82 30.62 4.33
CA ASN A 1015 -6.37 30.41 4.29
C ASN A 1015 -5.91 30.03 2.87
N MET A 1016 -6.69 29.20 2.18
CA MET A 1016 -6.38 28.72 0.83
C MET A 1016 -6.79 29.67 -0.30
N ILE A 1017 -7.32 30.85 0.00
CA ILE A 1017 -7.91 31.80 -0.97
C ILE A 1017 -7.00 32.17 -2.15
N HIS A 1018 -5.67 32.11 -1.97
CA HIS A 1018 -4.68 32.40 -3.01
C HIS A 1018 -4.40 31.19 -3.93
N GLN A 1019 -4.62 29.97 -3.45
CA GLN A 1019 -4.38 28.72 -4.18
C GLN A 1019 -5.66 28.12 -4.76
N VAL A 1020 -6.79 28.35 -4.09
CA VAL A 1020 -8.14 27.92 -4.47
C VAL A 1020 -9.02 29.17 -4.40
N SER A 1021 -9.42 29.66 -5.57
CA SER A 1021 -10.17 30.91 -5.67
C SER A 1021 -11.55 30.78 -5.03
N ILE A 1022 -11.99 31.88 -4.41
CA ILE A 1022 -13.33 32.01 -3.82
C ILE A 1022 -14.07 33.07 -4.59
N PHE A 1023 -15.23 32.73 -5.14
CA PHE A 1023 -16.16 33.73 -5.64
C PHE A 1023 -16.90 34.38 -4.46
N SER A 1024 -16.75 35.69 -4.28
CA SER A 1024 -17.49 36.40 -3.22
C SER A 1024 -18.93 36.61 -3.64
N LEU A 1025 -19.87 35.91 -3.01
CA LEU A 1025 -21.30 36.06 -3.27
C LEU A 1025 -21.80 37.48 -2.88
N PRO A 1026 -22.82 38.01 -3.58
CA PRO A 1026 -23.48 39.26 -3.20
C PRO A 1026 -23.95 39.25 -1.74
N GLN A 1027 -23.83 40.39 -1.05
CA GLN A 1027 -24.12 40.46 0.40
C GLN A 1027 -25.58 40.13 0.74
N GLU A 1028 -26.52 40.33 -0.19
CA GLU A 1028 -27.93 39.95 -0.05
C GLU A 1028 -28.14 38.45 0.21
N TRP A 1029 -27.20 37.60 -0.19
CA TRP A 1029 -27.26 36.16 0.06
C TRP A 1029 -27.05 35.75 1.51
N LEU A 1030 -26.60 36.66 2.39
CA LEU A 1030 -26.50 36.35 3.81
C LEU A 1030 -26.73 37.60 4.65
N TRP A 1031 -27.75 37.54 5.50
CA TRP A 1031 -27.98 38.52 6.54
C TRP A 1031 -27.93 37.88 7.92
N CYS A 1032 -27.23 38.50 8.86
CA CYS A 1032 -27.38 38.21 10.28
C CYS A 1032 -27.46 39.52 11.09
N GLU A 1033 -28.32 39.53 12.11
CA GLU A 1033 -28.55 40.68 13.00
C GLU A 1033 -27.26 41.19 13.63
N THR A 1034 -26.34 40.31 14.03
CA THR A 1034 -25.10 40.73 14.70
C THR A 1034 -24.24 41.62 13.80
N TRP A 1035 -24.09 41.32 12.51
CA TRP A 1035 -23.10 42.00 11.65
C TRP A 1035 -23.69 42.89 10.56
N CYS A 1036 -24.93 42.63 10.15
CA CYS A 1036 -25.60 43.35 9.07
C CYS A 1036 -26.51 44.46 9.64
N SER A 1037 -26.74 45.53 8.89
CA SER A 1037 -27.63 46.62 9.31
C SER A 1037 -29.10 46.21 9.19
N ASP A 1038 -29.98 46.82 9.98
CA ASP A 1038 -31.41 46.49 9.92
C ASP A 1038 -32.02 46.89 8.56
N ASP A 1039 -31.50 47.94 7.91
CA ASP A 1039 -31.93 48.35 6.57
C ASP A 1039 -31.64 47.31 5.49
N SER A 1040 -30.51 46.59 5.57
CA SER A 1040 -30.16 45.58 4.58
C SER A 1040 -31.01 44.31 4.68
N LYS A 1041 -31.72 44.11 5.80
CA LYS A 1041 -32.61 42.97 6.03
C LYS A 1041 -33.75 42.89 4.99
N LYS A 1042 -34.17 44.03 4.45
CA LYS A 1042 -35.26 44.11 3.46
C LYS A 1042 -34.91 43.41 2.14
N TYR A 1043 -33.62 43.35 1.80
CA TYR A 1043 -33.11 42.73 0.58
C TYR A 1043 -32.44 41.37 0.86
N ALA A 1044 -32.55 40.86 2.09
CA ALA A 1044 -31.92 39.61 2.49
C ALA A 1044 -32.62 38.40 1.86
N LYS A 1045 -31.87 37.64 1.07
CA LYS A 1045 -32.29 36.39 0.44
C LYS A 1045 -32.27 35.21 1.41
N THR A 1046 -31.30 35.18 2.31
CA THR A 1046 -31.27 34.25 3.45
C THR A 1046 -30.92 34.98 4.73
N ILE A 1047 -31.41 34.46 5.85
CA ILE A 1047 -31.14 34.98 7.19
C ILE A 1047 -30.53 33.88 8.03
N ASP A 1048 -29.33 34.14 8.55
CA ASP A 1048 -28.59 33.28 9.46
C ASP A 1048 -28.77 33.72 10.92
N LEU A 1049 -28.93 32.75 11.82
CA LEU A 1049 -29.11 32.98 13.26
C LEU A 1049 -27.75 32.92 13.98
N CYS A 1050 -26.88 33.84 13.59
CA CYS A 1050 -25.52 33.88 14.10
C CYS A 1050 -25.44 34.26 15.58
N ASN A 1051 -24.39 33.76 16.25
CA ASN A 1051 -24.16 34.06 17.66
C ASN A 1051 -23.81 35.55 17.87
N ASN A 1052 -24.35 36.13 18.94
CA ASN A 1052 -24.07 37.52 19.31
C ASN A 1052 -23.02 37.57 20.43
N PRO A 1053 -21.86 38.24 20.24
CA PRO A 1053 -20.83 38.32 21.27
C PRO A 1053 -21.21 39.22 22.46
N LYS A 1054 -22.24 40.07 22.32
CA LYS A 1054 -22.71 41.01 23.36
C LYS A 1054 -23.85 40.45 24.22
N THR A 1055 -24.56 39.41 23.77
CA THR A 1055 -25.76 38.88 24.43
C THR A 1055 -25.76 37.35 24.45
N LYS A 1056 -26.49 36.74 25.38
CA LYS A 1056 -26.62 35.27 25.50
C LYS A 1056 -28.07 34.80 25.20
N GLU A 1057 -28.72 35.43 24.23
CA GLU A 1057 -30.05 35.01 23.79
C GLU A 1057 -29.99 33.61 23.15
N SER A 1058 -30.97 32.75 23.42
CA SER A 1058 -31.04 31.42 22.80
C SER A 1058 -31.45 31.51 21.33
N LYS A 1059 -30.97 30.59 20.48
CA LYS A 1059 -31.30 30.58 19.04
C LYS A 1059 -32.81 30.57 18.75
N LEU A 1060 -33.61 29.88 19.55
CA LEU A 1060 -35.07 29.85 19.38
C LEU A 1060 -35.72 31.21 19.68
N ALA A 1061 -35.26 31.90 20.74
CA ALA A 1061 -35.75 33.23 21.06
C ALA A 1061 -35.35 34.24 19.97
N SER A 1062 -34.10 34.18 19.50
CA SER A 1062 -33.63 35.01 18.39
C SER A 1062 -34.41 34.73 17.10
N ALA A 1063 -34.68 33.47 16.76
CA ALA A 1063 -35.46 33.10 15.58
C ALA A 1063 -36.86 33.72 15.57
N MET A 1064 -37.60 33.56 16.67
CA MET A 1064 -38.96 34.09 16.82
C MET A 1064 -39.04 35.62 16.80
N ARG A 1065 -37.96 36.30 17.20
CA ARG A 1065 -37.87 37.77 17.25
C ARG A 1065 -37.39 38.34 15.91
N ILE A 1066 -36.39 37.72 15.30
CA ILE A 1066 -35.74 38.22 14.08
C ILE A 1066 -36.58 37.87 12.85
N ILE A 1067 -37.22 36.71 12.79
CA ILE A 1067 -37.86 36.20 11.57
C ILE A 1067 -39.36 35.99 11.85
N PRO A 1068 -40.24 36.95 11.49
CA PRO A 1068 -41.67 36.86 11.80
C PRO A 1068 -42.33 35.57 11.30
N GLU A 1069 -42.00 35.13 10.08
CA GLU A 1069 -42.55 33.94 9.43
C GLU A 1069 -42.04 32.61 10.03
N TRP A 1070 -41.03 32.65 10.90
CA TRP A 1070 -40.47 31.43 11.51
C TRP A 1070 -41.51 30.69 12.36
N LYS A 1071 -42.40 31.45 13.04
CA LYS A 1071 -43.47 30.87 13.87
C LYS A 1071 -44.46 30.05 13.03
N ASP A 1072 -44.73 30.49 11.80
CA ASP A 1072 -45.66 29.83 10.90
C ASP A 1072 -45.07 28.52 10.39
N TYR A 1073 -43.79 28.53 9.98
CA TYR A 1073 -43.07 27.31 9.58
C TYR A 1073 -42.95 26.30 10.73
N ASP A 1074 -42.61 26.76 11.92
CA ASP A 1074 -42.51 25.89 13.10
C ASP A 1074 -43.86 25.28 13.49
N ALA A 1075 -44.96 26.04 13.38
CA ALA A 1075 -46.31 25.55 13.64
C ALA A 1075 -46.73 24.47 12.62
N GLU A 1076 -46.44 24.68 11.34
CA GLU A 1076 -46.73 23.73 10.25
C GLU A 1076 -45.95 22.42 10.41
N ILE A 1077 -44.64 22.51 10.69
CA ILE A 1077 -43.82 21.31 10.96
C ILE A 1077 -44.31 20.57 12.20
N LYS A 1078 -44.69 21.27 13.28
CA LYS A 1078 -45.25 20.64 14.48
C LYS A 1078 -46.56 19.91 14.21
N GLN A 1079 -47.44 20.50 13.40
CA GLN A 1079 -48.68 19.85 12.99
C GLN A 1079 -48.36 18.58 12.17
N LEU A 1080 -47.43 18.67 11.23
CA LEU A 1080 -47.03 17.53 10.41
C LEU A 1080 -46.42 16.38 11.24
N ILE A 1081 -45.62 16.70 12.25
CA ILE A 1081 -45.07 15.70 13.18
C ILE A 1081 -46.18 15.02 13.98
N LYS A 1082 -47.17 15.78 14.49
CA LYS A 1082 -48.33 15.19 15.18
C LYS A 1082 -49.14 14.26 14.27
N GLU A 1083 -49.33 14.63 13.01
CA GLU A 1083 -49.99 13.77 12.02
C GLU A 1083 -49.21 12.47 11.79
N TYR A 1084 -47.88 12.56 11.67
CA TYR A 1084 -46.99 11.40 11.54
C TYR A 1084 -47.07 10.48 12.77
N GLU A 1085 -47.00 11.04 13.97
CA GLU A 1085 -47.09 10.28 15.23
C GLU A 1085 -48.43 9.55 15.34
N ASN A 1086 -49.54 10.23 15.04
CA ASN A 1086 -50.88 9.63 15.05
C ASN A 1086 -50.99 8.48 14.04
N ASN A 1087 -50.50 8.66 12.81
CA ASN A 1087 -50.51 7.60 11.79
C ASN A 1087 -49.67 6.39 12.23
N LYS A 1088 -48.50 6.62 12.84
CA LYS A 1088 -47.63 5.56 13.36
C LYS A 1088 -48.31 4.78 14.48
N THR A 1089 -49.07 5.44 15.35
CA THR A 1089 -49.86 4.76 16.40
C THR A 1089 -50.99 3.91 15.81
N ILE A 1090 -51.68 4.41 14.78
CA ILE A 1090 -52.75 3.65 14.09
C ILE A 1090 -52.18 2.41 13.39
N GLU A 1091 -51.07 2.55 12.64
CA GLU A 1091 -50.40 1.42 11.97
C GLU A 1091 -49.88 0.37 12.98
N GLN A 1092 -49.40 0.80 14.15
CA GLN A 1092 -48.97 -0.11 15.21
C GLN A 1092 -50.14 -0.86 15.85
N ALA A 1093 -51.28 -0.19 16.05
CA ALA A 1093 -52.51 -0.82 16.54
C ALA A 1093 -53.09 -1.81 15.51
N GLU A 1094 -53.02 -1.52 14.22
CA GLU A 1094 -53.44 -2.42 13.14
C GLU A 1094 -52.51 -3.63 12.98
N LYS A 1095 -51.20 -3.48 13.18
CA LYS A 1095 -50.23 -4.59 13.20
C LYS A 1095 -50.43 -5.50 14.42
N GLN A 1096 -50.68 -4.93 15.60
CA GLN A 1096 -50.99 -5.72 16.80
C GLN A 1096 -52.31 -6.50 16.67
N ASN A 1097 -53.33 -5.93 16.02
CA ASN A 1097 -54.57 -6.66 15.73
C ASN A 1097 -54.42 -7.78 14.69
N LYS A 1098 -53.45 -7.68 13.77
CA LYS A 1098 -53.13 -8.76 12.81
C LYS A 1098 -52.28 -9.88 13.40
N ASP A 1099 -51.39 -9.57 14.35
CA ASP A 1099 -50.61 -10.60 15.06
C ASP A 1099 -51.44 -11.35 16.12
N THR A 1100 -52.57 -10.79 16.59
CA THR A 1100 -53.51 -11.53 17.46
C THR A 1100 -54.40 -12.54 16.71
N ASP A 1101 -54.59 -12.40 15.41
CA ASP A 1101 -55.34 -13.36 14.58
C ASP A 1101 -54.46 -14.52 14.05
N ALA A 1102 -53.14 -14.49 14.29
CA ALA A 1102 -52.18 -15.48 13.79
C ALA A 1102 -51.61 -16.42 14.89
N HIS A 1103 -52.27 -16.51 16.04
CA HIS A 1103 -51.86 -17.37 17.16
C HIS A 1103 -52.82 -18.52 17.50
N ASP A 1104 -53.77 -18.83 16.62
CA ASP A 1104 -54.39 -20.16 16.55
C ASP A 1104 -53.79 -20.90 15.34
N GLU A 1105 -53.09 -22.01 15.62
CA GLU A 1105 -52.30 -22.86 14.70
C GLU A 1105 -50.84 -22.43 14.44
N LEU A 1106 -49.96 -22.67 15.44
CA LEU A 1106 -48.71 -23.42 15.28
C LEU A 1106 -48.09 -23.82 16.63
#